data_AF-A0A956VC81-F1
#
_entry.id   AF-A0A956VC81-F1
#
_cell.length_a   1.000
_cell.length_b   1.000
_cell.length_c   1.000
_cell.angle_alpha   90.00
_cell.angle_beta   90.00
_cell.angle_gamma   90.00
#
_symmetry.space_group_name_H-M   'P 1'
#
loop_
_entity.id
_entity.type
_entity.pdbx_description
1 polymer ?
#
loop_
_entity_poly.entity_id
_entity_poly.type
_entity_poly.pdbx_seq_one_letter_code
_entity_poly.pdbx_strand_id
1 'polypeptide(L)'
;QVHQKGQQGFNQYFQRKGVGSFIKSHYLASGYAYGTSDKGKFKGNYIQLPLVTLEGNLTGYQRLYDNGQKEFIGQKKGSFVLILPKGLVALPDTTEKLLGLLDKDYELGLCEGVATGLSICMARPKQIMICALDAGNLEQVAFQLRKKYGYQRQIKKGKETYIAPITVTLWADNDCWTGEGKDRSLAENTGQIKAHKAALDNKMRVRSPNFSHRQLNGEKPTDFNDLHALVGLEAINKSRIVKPDPAIAYSKDLAKLAEKAQDRYLQPLPILQPNSALLVKSPRGTGKTNALAEQINLYKALGFNVLAIGHRKSLMSALSERLGVENYEALNAYDLAITPHLAICFDSLHKLALHQTLPHYDVIILDESEQIFRHITGRHIKHKKANLKVFEHYLKQCPRLILLDAHLGKVSSMALKQFAPEKNLLWHDNYYQIGQDKEVHIPFNREDALEACLFSSVPVFYSTNSIKRTRAVSEYLKHHAPLKKVLVVNSETSSRPEVKAYLESPTREAPNYDILIASPSIVSGLSDESGHWQRVVGDYPNGVGTYQDHQQALGRARGVKRLIVYADPKRQTSKTYKQVLEGYEEADKLDAALHGLKAEQRATKTAYSEFKAFVESVESQYKANGSNRLIKALTLEGHSLDIGLPEYIDSDTLGERKSQNKELKKLELERYASDRADAAVISDERAKAIKDSDSRTEQEIFEFERYEIVREYCLAETASKDEVKNLLIFDEHGKMLQKIRRYEESFKPLDYVKAAAAADLEQNNLLTDTNPLLLRHEFYLKLSEAIDLNEATEAKAKALKEQMGSLKSQIEQLEQQRKDANTVVKGKLDQQITLLETELANLETRNDYHYDKDSIKLFTDYCIYNYAALDSCRLKLPQLNVFKSNPLRALANLLSDMGLSQTRVGRNEKGTYTLDLTRVAEMAGFSCPRREKWHVGQQNVLISSSYNNLVSHSEVFASQTEETTNALNACLSSCDLDQRVSEASQTKLPDFDSFTTFSSTDIDVLERETRLGDLNNRAPWHAVIAALHLPVDQKLIIYPQIIEKYGLTLGDGRK
;
A
#
# COMPACT_ATOMS: atom_id res chain seq x y z
N GLN A 1 -3.09 -6.36 50.74
CA GLN A 1 -2.90 -7.57 51.56
C GLN A 1 -3.84 -8.64 51.03
N VAL A 2 -3.30 -9.66 50.34
CA VAL A 2 -4.09 -10.80 49.84
C VAL A 2 -4.03 -11.85 50.95
N HIS A 3 -5.11 -11.98 51.73
CA HIS A 3 -5.17 -12.98 52.79
C HIS A 3 -5.34 -14.38 52.19
N GLN A 4 -4.31 -15.21 52.32
CA GLN A 4 -4.48 -16.65 52.41
C GLN A 4 -5.17 -16.97 53.75
N LYS A 5 -6.50 -17.04 53.75
CA LYS A 5 -7.23 -17.83 54.74
C LYS A 5 -8.15 -18.77 53.99
N GLY A 6 -7.87 -20.06 54.19
CA GLY A 6 -8.57 -21.16 53.56
C GLY A 6 -10.04 -21.23 53.97
N GLN A 7 -10.78 -21.88 53.08
CA GLN A 7 -12.14 -22.36 53.19
C GLN A 7 -13.28 -21.31 53.19
N GLN A 8 -14.07 -21.45 52.12
CA GLN A 8 -15.46 -21.02 51.94
C GLN A 8 -15.72 -19.56 51.55
N GLY A 9 -15.95 -19.38 50.25
CA GLY A 9 -16.61 -18.22 49.69
C GLY A 9 -16.74 -18.42 48.19
N PHE A 10 -17.74 -19.20 47.77
CA PHE A 10 -18.08 -19.30 46.35
C PHE A 10 -18.28 -17.90 45.80
N ASN A 11 -17.69 -17.60 44.64
CA ASN A 11 -18.18 -16.44 43.92
C ASN A 11 -19.63 -16.72 43.53
N GLN A 12 -20.58 -16.04 44.19
CA GLN A 12 -21.99 -16.38 44.07
C GLN A 12 -22.50 -16.21 42.64
N TYR A 13 -21.91 -15.28 41.89
CA TYR A 13 -22.20 -15.10 40.48
C TYR A 13 -21.93 -16.38 39.67
N PHE A 14 -20.76 -17.01 39.80
CA PHE A 14 -20.46 -18.24 39.07
C PHE A 14 -21.30 -19.44 39.51
N GLN A 15 -21.76 -19.48 40.76
CA GLN A 15 -22.73 -20.47 41.21
C GLN A 15 -24.09 -20.28 40.53
N ARG A 16 -24.60 -19.04 40.48
CA ARG A 16 -25.85 -18.73 39.78
C ARG A 16 -25.77 -19.03 38.28
N LYS A 17 -24.57 -18.99 37.68
CA LYS A 17 -24.33 -19.34 36.28
C LYS A 17 -24.01 -20.83 36.05
N GLY A 18 -24.11 -21.69 37.07
CA GLY A 18 -23.93 -23.14 36.93
C GLY A 18 -22.48 -23.61 36.73
N VAL A 19 -21.48 -22.73 36.86
CA VAL A 19 -20.06 -23.04 36.59
C VAL A 19 -19.18 -23.08 37.85
N GLY A 20 -19.77 -22.89 39.03
CA GLY A 20 -19.04 -22.82 40.29
C GLY A 20 -18.29 -24.10 40.66
N SER A 21 -18.84 -25.28 40.34
CA SER A 21 -18.20 -26.58 40.60
C SER A 21 -16.97 -26.84 39.71
N PHE A 22 -16.99 -26.35 38.47
CA PHE A 22 -15.88 -26.48 37.54
C PHE A 22 -14.68 -25.62 37.96
N ILE A 23 -14.94 -24.38 38.37
CA ILE A 23 -13.92 -23.50 38.94
C ILE A 23 -13.29 -24.15 40.18
N LYS A 24 -14.10 -24.77 41.04
CA LYS A 24 -13.61 -25.47 42.25
C LYS A 24 -12.67 -26.64 41.93
N SER A 25 -13.02 -27.45 40.93
CA SER A 25 -12.27 -28.68 40.58
C SER A 25 -10.99 -28.42 39.79
N HIS A 26 -10.93 -27.31 39.05
CA HIS A 26 -9.81 -26.98 38.16
C HIS A 26 -8.98 -25.78 38.66
N TYR A 27 -9.11 -25.45 39.96
CA TYR A 27 -8.49 -24.31 40.65
C TYR A 27 -6.96 -24.42 40.84
N LEU A 28 -6.35 -25.56 40.51
CA LEU A 28 -4.97 -25.89 40.87
C LEU A 28 -3.87 -25.26 39.97
N ALA A 29 -4.22 -24.40 39.01
CA ALA A 29 -3.25 -23.68 38.18
C ALA A 29 -3.23 -22.17 38.53
N SER A 30 -2.04 -21.65 38.79
CA SER A 30 -1.71 -20.35 39.40
C SER A 30 -2.30 -19.10 38.71
N GLY A 31 -2.67 -18.07 39.51
CA GLY A 31 -2.79 -16.67 39.07
C GLY A 31 -4.13 -15.92 39.30
N TYR A 32 -5.08 -16.51 40.02
CA TYR A 32 -6.37 -15.91 40.37
C TYR A 32 -6.42 -15.58 41.87
N ALA A 33 -7.17 -14.56 42.27
CA ALA A 33 -7.28 -14.17 43.67
C ALA A 33 -8.72 -13.83 44.07
N TYR A 34 -9.14 -14.27 45.25
CA TYR A 34 -10.34 -13.76 45.89
C TYR A 34 -10.00 -12.53 46.72
N GLY A 35 -10.90 -11.56 46.74
CA GLY A 35 -10.77 -10.39 47.58
C GLY A 35 -12.11 -9.82 47.94
N THR A 36 -12.07 -8.85 48.85
CA THR A 36 -13.23 -8.05 49.25
C THR A 36 -12.86 -6.59 49.02
N SER A 37 -13.80 -5.80 48.51
CA SER A 37 -13.65 -4.35 48.35
C SER A 37 -14.72 -3.64 49.17
N ASP A 38 -14.30 -2.69 49.99
CA ASP A 38 -15.22 -1.87 50.79
C ASP A 38 -15.24 -0.40 50.31
N LYS A 39 -14.49 -0.07 49.24
CA LYS A 39 -14.29 1.29 48.72
C LYS A 39 -14.93 1.48 47.34
N GLY A 40 -15.47 2.68 47.10
CA GLY A 40 -15.98 3.11 45.79
C GLY A 40 -17.33 2.50 45.38
N LYS A 41 -17.60 2.51 44.07
CA LYS A 41 -18.84 1.97 43.45
C LYS A 41 -18.93 0.44 43.49
N PHE A 42 -17.80 -0.25 43.66
CA PHE A 42 -17.70 -1.70 43.62
C PHE A 42 -17.42 -2.26 45.02
N LYS A 43 -18.47 -2.75 45.68
CA LYS A 43 -18.43 -3.27 47.06
C LYS A 43 -18.74 -4.77 47.11
N GLY A 44 -18.11 -5.47 48.04
CA GLY A 44 -18.33 -6.88 48.34
C GLY A 44 -17.21 -7.81 47.86
N ASN A 45 -17.47 -9.11 47.95
CA ASN A 45 -16.54 -10.16 47.56
C ASN A 45 -16.44 -10.26 46.04
N TYR A 46 -15.24 -10.52 45.54
CA TYR A 46 -14.95 -10.69 44.12
C TYR A 46 -13.92 -11.79 43.88
N ILE A 47 -13.94 -12.32 42.66
CA ILE A 47 -12.86 -13.08 42.07
C ILE A 47 -12.11 -12.22 41.04
N GLN A 48 -10.79 -12.22 41.13
CA GLN A 48 -9.88 -11.48 40.26
C GLN A 48 -9.26 -12.42 39.24
N LEU A 49 -9.48 -12.10 37.96
CA LEU A 49 -9.02 -12.83 36.79
C LEU A 49 -7.92 -12.01 36.08
N PRO A 50 -6.77 -12.61 35.70
CA PRO A 50 -5.72 -11.89 34.98
C PRO A 50 -6.10 -11.67 33.53
N LEU A 51 -5.79 -10.48 33.02
CA LEU A 51 -5.90 -10.14 31.61
C LEU A 51 -4.53 -10.32 30.96
N VAL A 52 -4.48 -11.10 29.90
CA VAL A 52 -3.24 -11.41 29.18
C VAL A 52 -3.32 -11.02 27.71
N THR A 53 -2.17 -10.78 27.07
CA THR A 53 -2.06 -10.70 25.61
C THR A 53 -1.75 -12.06 24.99
N LEU A 54 -1.77 -12.14 23.66
CA LEU A 54 -1.35 -13.37 22.96
C LEU A 54 0.12 -13.73 23.22
N GLU A 55 0.96 -12.75 23.55
CA GLU A 55 2.37 -12.92 23.92
C GLU A 55 2.54 -13.43 25.36
N GLY A 56 1.45 -13.50 26.14
CA GLY A 56 1.48 -13.96 27.53
C GLY A 56 1.80 -12.87 28.54
N ASN A 57 1.87 -11.61 28.11
CA ASN A 57 2.09 -10.48 29.00
C ASN A 57 0.82 -10.22 29.82
N LEU A 58 0.97 -10.09 31.14
CA LEU A 58 -0.10 -9.63 32.03
C LEU A 58 -0.32 -8.13 31.83
N THR A 59 -1.51 -7.72 31.44
CA THR A 59 -1.85 -6.30 31.18
C THR A 59 -2.80 -5.69 32.19
N GLY A 60 -3.35 -6.50 33.09
CA GLY A 60 -4.34 -6.06 34.04
C GLY A 60 -5.11 -7.20 34.68
N TYR A 61 -6.24 -6.86 35.30
CA TYR A 61 -7.14 -7.79 35.94
C TYR A 61 -8.61 -7.41 35.71
N GLN A 62 -9.48 -8.41 35.61
CA GLN A 62 -10.92 -8.26 35.74
C GLN A 62 -11.35 -8.78 37.12
N ARG A 63 -12.00 -7.94 37.91
CA ARG A 63 -12.67 -8.37 39.14
C ARG A 63 -14.15 -8.58 38.85
N LEU A 64 -14.65 -9.75 39.22
CA LEU A 64 -16.04 -10.14 39.08
C LEU A 64 -16.65 -10.34 40.46
N TYR A 65 -17.55 -9.44 40.83
CA TYR A 65 -18.15 -9.40 42.15
C TYR A 65 -19.28 -10.42 42.28
N ASP A 66 -19.61 -10.82 43.51
CA ASP A 66 -20.68 -11.77 43.80
C ASP A 66 -22.06 -11.32 43.31
N ASN A 67 -22.27 -10.01 43.16
CA ASN A 67 -23.47 -9.41 42.58
C ASN A 67 -23.47 -9.37 41.03
N GLY A 68 -22.38 -9.82 40.39
CA GLY A 68 -22.20 -9.81 38.93
C GLY A 68 -21.60 -8.54 38.34
N GLN A 69 -21.31 -7.51 39.17
CA GLN A 69 -20.59 -6.33 38.70
C GLN A 69 -19.17 -6.69 38.27
N LYS A 70 -18.69 -6.01 37.23
CA LYS A 70 -17.36 -6.21 36.63
C LYS A 70 -16.55 -4.92 36.81
N GLU A 71 -15.39 -5.01 37.47
CA GLU A 71 -14.39 -3.95 37.54
C GLU A 71 -13.17 -4.35 36.72
N PHE A 72 -12.62 -3.44 35.93
CA PHE A 72 -11.44 -3.67 35.10
C PHE A 72 -10.29 -2.77 35.56
N ILE A 73 -9.12 -3.36 35.74
CA ILE A 73 -7.90 -2.68 36.18
C ILE A 73 -6.83 -2.95 35.13
N GLY A 74 -6.21 -1.91 34.58
CA GLY A 74 -5.18 -2.02 33.53
C GLY A 74 -5.76 -1.97 32.11
N GLN A 75 -5.06 -2.56 31.15
CA GLN A 75 -5.44 -2.51 29.72
C GLN A 75 -6.40 -3.65 29.36
N LYS A 76 -7.62 -3.28 28.96
CA LYS A 76 -8.67 -4.18 28.47
C LYS A 76 -8.56 -4.49 26.97
N LYS A 77 -8.30 -3.46 26.16
CA LYS A 77 -8.36 -3.56 24.70
C LYS A 77 -7.24 -4.46 24.16
N GLY A 78 -7.63 -5.53 23.47
CA GLY A 78 -6.73 -6.56 22.95
C GLY A 78 -6.29 -7.59 23.99
N SER A 79 -6.73 -7.46 25.24
CA SER A 79 -6.43 -8.41 26.31
C SER A 79 -7.63 -9.32 26.56
N PHE A 80 -7.38 -10.51 27.07
CA PHE A 80 -8.42 -11.53 27.27
C PHE A 80 -8.11 -12.41 28.49
N VAL A 81 -9.09 -13.20 28.89
CA VAL A 81 -8.91 -14.31 29.84
C VAL A 81 -8.86 -15.62 29.05
N LEU A 82 -7.89 -16.48 29.35
CA LEU A 82 -7.72 -17.78 28.71
C LEU A 82 -8.25 -18.91 29.60
N ILE A 83 -9.06 -19.79 29.01
CA ILE A 83 -9.60 -20.99 29.65
C ILE A 83 -9.11 -22.22 28.88
N LEU A 84 -8.40 -23.11 29.56
CA LEU A 84 -8.03 -24.43 29.04
C LEU A 84 -8.98 -25.50 29.61
N PRO A 85 -9.08 -26.69 28.99
CA PRO A 85 -9.88 -27.78 29.53
C PRO A 85 -9.49 -28.26 30.93
N LYS A 86 -8.24 -28.01 31.34
CA LYS A 86 -7.75 -28.31 32.70
C LYS A 86 -7.88 -27.15 33.69
N GLY A 87 -8.47 -26.03 33.29
CA GLY A 87 -8.72 -24.88 34.16
C GLY A 87 -8.40 -23.52 33.55
N LEU A 88 -8.62 -22.50 34.36
CA LEU A 88 -8.26 -21.11 34.07
C LEU A 88 -6.74 -20.95 34.17
N VAL A 89 -6.10 -20.29 33.19
CA VAL A 89 -4.63 -20.13 33.17
C VAL A 89 -4.21 -18.67 33.21
N ALA A 90 -3.37 -18.35 34.18
CA ALA A 90 -2.47 -17.20 34.14
C ALA A 90 -1.05 -17.69 33.81
N LEU A 91 -0.21 -16.83 33.23
CA LEU A 91 1.28 -16.94 33.13
C LEU A 91 1.86 -17.34 31.74
N PRO A 92 3.13 -16.94 31.45
CA PRO A 92 3.51 -16.12 30.30
C PRO A 92 3.90 -16.87 29.02
N ASP A 93 3.94 -18.20 29.02
CA ASP A 93 4.29 -19.00 27.83
C ASP A 93 3.06 -19.40 27.00
N THR A 94 2.05 -18.53 26.94
CA THR A 94 0.75 -18.84 26.29
C THR A 94 0.90 -19.21 24.82
N THR A 95 1.92 -18.68 24.12
CA THR A 95 2.07 -18.94 22.68
C THR A 95 2.49 -20.37 22.37
N GLU A 96 3.58 -20.85 22.97
CA GLU A 96 4.09 -22.21 22.74
C GLU A 96 3.16 -23.26 23.34
N LYS A 97 2.54 -22.97 24.49
CA LYS A 97 1.53 -23.85 25.09
C LYS A 97 0.23 -23.90 24.28
N LEU A 98 -0.24 -22.79 23.71
CA LEU A 98 -1.39 -22.80 22.80
C LEU A 98 -1.08 -23.63 21.56
N LEU A 99 0.08 -23.42 20.92
CA LEU A 99 0.49 -24.19 19.74
C LEU A 99 0.62 -25.70 20.04
N GLY A 100 1.28 -26.06 21.14
CA GLY A 100 1.44 -27.46 21.56
C GLY A 100 0.14 -28.15 21.99
N LEU A 101 -0.90 -27.39 22.33
CA LEU A 101 -2.25 -27.93 22.57
C LEU A 101 -3.06 -28.04 21.27
N LEU A 102 -2.90 -27.10 20.34
CA LEU A 102 -3.56 -27.14 19.03
C LEU A 102 -3.04 -28.30 18.17
N ASP A 103 -1.78 -28.72 18.37
CA ASP A 103 -1.21 -29.95 17.80
C ASP A 103 -1.86 -31.25 18.34
N LYS A 104 -2.77 -31.17 19.32
CA LYS A 104 -3.47 -32.31 19.96
C LYS A 104 -4.98 -32.31 19.74
N ASP A 105 -5.45 -31.79 18.61
CA ASP A 105 -6.87 -31.70 18.21
C ASP A 105 -7.77 -30.84 19.11
N TYR A 106 -7.23 -29.79 19.75
CA TYR A 106 -8.06 -28.84 20.50
C TYR A 106 -8.68 -27.80 19.56
N GLU A 107 -9.94 -27.44 19.81
CA GLU A 107 -10.64 -26.38 19.08
C GLU A 107 -10.50 -25.04 19.79
N LEU A 108 -10.26 -23.95 19.05
CA LEU A 108 -10.18 -22.61 19.62
C LEU A 108 -11.52 -21.88 19.50
N GLY A 109 -12.01 -21.37 20.62
CA GLY A 109 -13.24 -20.59 20.72
C GLY A 109 -12.98 -19.19 21.27
N LEU A 110 -13.76 -18.22 20.81
CA LEU A 110 -13.75 -16.84 21.29
C LEU A 110 -15.15 -16.46 21.75
N CYS A 111 -15.31 -16.01 22.98
CA CYS A 111 -16.59 -15.55 23.53
C CYS A 111 -16.43 -14.21 24.26
N GLU A 112 -17.54 -13.56 24.56
CA GLU A 112 -17.54 -12.34 25.36
C GLU A 112 -17.29 -12.64 26.84
N GLY A 113 -18.16 -13.42 27.47
CA GLY A 113 -18.14 -13.65 28.92
C GLY A 113 -17.26 -14.82 29.38
N VAL A 114 -16.69 -14.69 30.58
CA VAL A 114 -15.93 -15.79 31.22
C VAL A 114 -16.86 -16.94 31.64
N ALA A 115 -18.06 -16.66 32.16
CA ALA A 115 -19.04 -17.68 32.50
C ALA A 115 -19.50 -18.49 31.27
N THR A 116 -19.69 -17.80 30.14
CA THR A 116 -19.96 -18.38 28.82
C THR A 116 -18.84 -19.35 28.43
N GLY A 117 -17.59 -18.90 28.47
CA GLY A 117 -16.43 -19.71 28.13
C GLY A 117 -16.27 -20.95 29.03
N LEU A 118 -16.50 -20.81 30.34
CA LEU A 118 -16.46 -21.94 31.28
C LEU A 118 -17.54 -22.99 30.96
N SER A 119 -18.78 -22.56 30.68
CA SER A 119 -19.86 -23.48 30.31
C SER A 119 -19.55 -24.25 29.03
N ILE A 120 -18.91 -23.60 28.06
CA ILE A 120 -18.49 -24.25 26.81
C ILE A 120 -17.38 -25.26 27.07
N CYS A 121 -16.33 -24.91 27.84
CA CYS A 121 -15.27 -25.86 28.19
C CYS A 121 -15.81 -27.08 28.97
N MET A 122 -16.78 -26.87 29.87
CA MET A 122 -17.46 -27.94 30.60
C MET A 122 -18.21 -28.89 29.64
N ALA A 123 -18.87 -28.35 28.62
CA ALA A 123 -19.60 -29.13 27.62
C ALA A 123 -18.68 -29.79 26.57
N ARG A 124 -17.48 -29.23 26.35
CA ARG A 124 -16.54 -29.61 25.28
C ARG A 124 -15.11 -29.77 25.83
N PRO A 125 -14.70 -30.97 26.26
CA PRO A 125 -13.39 -31.23 26.87
C PRO A 125 -12.17 -30.95 25.98
N LYS A 126 -12.34 -30.83 24.66
CA LYS A 126 -11.28 -30.45 23.71
C LYS A 126 -11.33 -28.96 23.32
N GLN A 127 -12.10 -28.13 24.01
CA GLN A 127 -12.25 -26.71 23.68
C GLN A 127 -11.32 -25.82 24.50
N ILE A 128 -10.56 -24.96 23.83
CA ILE A 128 -9.87 -23.83 24.44
C ILE A 128 -10.73 -22.59 24.22
N MET A 129 -10.98 -21.82 25.28
CA MET A 129 -11.79 -20.60 25.20
C MET A 129 -10.97 -19.35 25.53
N ILE A 130 -11.09 -18.36 24.66
CA ILE A 130 -10.59 -17.02 24.84
C ILE A 130 -11.78 -16.11 25.14
N CYS A 131 -11.76 -15.44 26.29
CA CYS A 131 -12.84 -14.58 26.74
C CYS A 131 -12.44 -13.12 26.53
N ALA A 132 -13.06 -12.45 25.57
CA ALA A 132 -12.80 -11.06 25.20
C ALA A 132 -13.38 -10.04 26.18
N LEU A 133 -14.12 -10.47 27.21
CA LEU A 133 -14.63 -9.68 28.33
C LEU A 133 -15.88 -8.84 28.02
N ASP A 134 -15.91 -8.21 26.84
CA ASP A 134 -17.05 -7.47 26.30
C ASP A 134 -17.12 -7.53 24.77
N ALA A 135 -18.31 -7.28 24.21
CA ALA A 135 -18.59 -7.31 22.77
C ALA A 135 -17.68 -6.36 21.95
N GLY A 136 -17.23 -5.26 22.55
CA GLY A 136 -16.37 -4.27 21.90
C GLY A 136 -14.94 -4.73 21.70
N ASN A 137 -14.49 -5.74 22.46
CA ASN A 137 -13.13 -6.26 22.41
C ASN A 137 -12.99 -7.52 21.53
N LEU A 138 -14.09 -8.20 21.19
CA LEU A 138 -14.12 -9.40 20.33
C LEU A 138 -13.33 -9.21 19.03
N GLU A 139 -13.57 -8.11 18.31
CA GLU A 139 -12.93 -7.83 17.03
C GLU A 139 -11.40 -7.69 17.15
N GLN A 140 -10.93 -7.06 18.23
CA GLN A 140 -9.50 -6.84 18.47
C GLN A 140 -8.79 -8.14 18.77
N VAL A 141 -9.35 -8.97 19.65
CA VAL A 141 -8.79 -10.28 20.01
C VAL A 141 -8.83 -11.22 18.81
N ALA A 142 -9.94 -11.26 18.05
CA ALA A 142 -10.05 -12.03 16.82
C ALA A 142 -9.00 -11.61 15.77
N PHE A 143 -8.77 -10.31 15.60
CA PHE A 143 -7.75 -9.80 14.70
C PHE A 143 -6.33 -10.20 15.11
N GLN A 144 -6.00 -10.08 16.40
CA GLN A 144 -4.70 -10.51 16.91
C GLN A 144 -4.49 -12.02 16.70
N LEU A 145 -5.52 -12.84 16.96
CA LEU A 145 -5.48 -14.28 16.73
C LEU A 145 -5.24 -14.59 15.26
N ARG A 146 -5.99 -13.96 14.36
CA ARG A 146 -5.83 -14.16 12.91
C ARG A 146 -4.44 -13.72 12.42
N LYS A 147 -3.91 -12.63 12.96
CA LYS A 147 -2.57 -12.12 12.61
C LYS A 147 -1.47 -13.08 13.09
N LYS A 148 -1.63 -13.67 14.27
CA LYS A 148 -0.63 -14.54 14.89
C LYS A 148 -0.69 -16.00 14.44
N TYR A 149 -1.89 -16.50 14.15
CA TYR A 149 -2.18 -17.92 13.90
C TYR A 149 -2.89 -18.20 12.56
N GLY A 150 -2.94 -17.21 11.66
CA GLY A 150 -3.38 -17.41 10.28
C GLY A 150 -2.36 -18.20 9.45
N TYR A 151 -2.51 -18.23 8.11
CA TYR A 151 -1.55 -18.89 7.21
C TYR A 151 -0.14 -18.30 7.41
N GLN A 152 0.70 -19.02 8.15
CA GLN A 152 2.10 -18.66 8.34
C GLN A 152 2.98 -19.58 7.51
N ARG A 153 3.87 -18.95 6.73
CA ARG A 153 4.98 -19.59 6.03
C ARG A 153 6.03 -19.94 7.08
N GLN A 154 6.22 -21.23 7.37
CA GLN A 154 7.27 -21.70 8.26
C GLN A 154 8.36 -22.37 7.44
N ILE A 155 9.57 -21.80 7.42
CA ILE A 155 10.72 -22.46 6.81
C ILE A 155 11.35 -23.34 7.89
N LYS A 156 11.21 -24.67 7.77
CA LYS A 156 11.88 -25.64 8.64
C LYS A 156 12.89 -26.41 7.81
N LYS A 157 14.18 -26.35 8.19
CA LYS A 157 15.28 -27.10 7.55
C LYS A 157 15.33 -26.94 6.01
N GLY A 158 15.18 -25.70 5.52
CA GLY A 158 15.20 -25.40 4.09
C GLY A 158 13.96 -25.85 3.30
N LYS A 159 13.01 -26.58 3.92
CA LYS A 159 11.71 -26.91 3.34
C LYS A 159 10.65 -25.92 3.84
N GLU A 160 9.88 -25.38 2.90
CA GLU A 160 8.74 -24.54 3.25
C GLU A 160 7.57 -25.42 3.71
N THR A 161 7.26 -25.36 4.99
CA THR A 161 6.05 -25.95 5.58
C THR A 161 5.06 -24.84 5.92
N TYR A 162 3.81 -25.00 5.50
CA TYR A 162 2.75 -24.06 5.82
C TYR A 162 1.86 -24.72 6.86
N ILE A 163 1.61 -24.02 7.97
CA ILE A 163 0.67 -24.46 8.98
C ILE A 163 -0.71 -23.98 8.52
N ALA A 164 -1.66 -24.91 8.39
CA ALA A 164 -3.05 -24.56 8.15
C ALA A 164 -3.52 -23.55 9.22
N PRO A 165 -4.30 -22.53 8.86
CA PRO A 165 -4.75 -21.54 9.83
C PRO A 165 -5.56 -22.25 10.91
N ILE A 166 -5.34 -21.86 12.16
CA ILE A 166 -6.12 -22.39 13.27
C ILE A 166 -7.57 -21.95 13.08
N THR A 167 -8.48 -22.93 13.09
CA THR A 167 -9.90 -22.63 12.92
C THR A 167 -10.48 -22.11 14.23
N VAL A 168 -10.95 -20.86 14.22
CA VAL A 168 -11.54 -20.20 15.39
C VAL A 168 -13.05 -20.11 15.23
N THR A 169 -13.78 -20.41 16.30
CA THR A 169 -15.24 -20.26 16.36
C THR A 169 -15.62 -19.18 17.36
N LEU A 170 -16.36 -18.16 16.92
CA LEU A 170 -16.95 -17.16 17.80
C LEU A 170 -18.25 -17.70 18.39
N TRP A 171 -18.36 -17.66 19.70
CA TRP A 171 -19.54 -18.01 20.45
C TRP A 171 -20.25 -16.71 20.81
N ALA A 172 -21.29 -16.40 20.04
CA ALA A 172 -22.04 -15.16 20.13
C ALA A 172 -23.05 -15.22 21.29
N ASP A 173 -23.21 -14.10 21.97
CA ASP A 173 -24.36 -13.87 22.86
C ASP A 173 -25.58 -13.51 22.00
N ASN A 174 -26.78 -13.83 22.49
CA ASN A 174 -28.05 -13.59 21.80
C ASN A 174 -28.92 -12.63 22.61
N ASP A 175 -28.61 -11.34 22.51
CA ASP A 175 -29.19 -10.24 23.30
C ASP A 175 -30.64 -9.86 22.91
N CYS A 176 -31.43 -10.83 22.43
CA CYS A 176 -32.77 -10.61 21.90
C CYS A 176 -33.77 -10.02 22.92
N TRP A 177 -33.49 -10.10 24.23
CA TRP A 177 -34.40 -9.70 25.31
C TRP A 177 -34.10 -8.36 25.99
N THR A 178 -33.06 -7.64 25.55
CA THR A 178 -32.48 -6.50 26.29
C THR A 178 -33.20 -5.16 26.07
N GLY A 179 -34.53 -5.09 26.15
CA GLY A 179 -35.32 -3.86 26.01
C GLY A 179 -36.70 -3.95 26.68
N GLU A 180 -37.38 -2.82 26.87
CA GLU A 180 -38.74 -2.80 27.42
C GLU A 180 -39.75 -3.41 26.43
N GLY A 181 -40.07 -4.70 26.61
CA GLY A 181 -41.37 -5.25 26.25
C GLY A 181 -41.58 -5.94 24.89
N LYS A 182 -40.59 -6.09 23.99
CA LYS A 182 -40.73 -6.88 22.73
C LYS A 182 -39.44 -7.59 22.31
N ASP A 183 -39.56 -8.67 21.52
CA ASP A 183 -38.45 -9.27 20.77
C ASP A 183 -37.75 -8.18 19.95
N ARG A 184 -36.49 -7.92 20.25
CA ARG A 184 -35.71 -6.89 19.56
C ARG A 184 -35.50 -7.26 18.10
N SER A 185 -35.56 -6.25 17.23
CA SER A 185 -35.10 -6.40 15.85
C SER A 185 -33.63 -6.84 15.82
N LEU A 186 -33.20 -7.52 14.75
CA LEU A 186 -31.81 -7.94 14.56
C LEU A 186 -30.81 -6.75 14.61
N ALA A 187 -31.27 -5.52 14.33
CA ALA A 187 -30.48 -4.30 14.43
C ALA A 187 -30.13 -3.91 15.88
N GLU A 188 -30.85 -4.44 16.87
CA GLU A 188 -30.64 -4.13 18.28
C GLU A 188 -29.87 -5.24 19.04
N ASN A 189 -29.68 -6.41 18.42
CA ASN A 189 -28.96 -7.55 18.99
C ASN A 189 -27.43 -7.36 18.91
N THR A 190 -26.86 -6.67 19.90
CA THR A 190 -25.46 -6.24 19.85
C THR A 190 -24.47 -7.41 19.92
N GLY A 191 -24.75 -8.45 20.71
CA GLY A 191 -23.94 -9.68 20.80
C GLY A 191 -23.80 -10.39 19.44
N GLN A 192 -24.93 -10.61 18.75
CA GLN A 192 -24.93 -11.21 17.41
C GLN A 192 -24.19 -10.35 16.38
N ILE A 193 -24.50 -9.04 16.33
CA ILE A 193 -23.85 -8.10 15.40
C ILE A 193 -22.33 -8.12 15.58
N LYS A 194 -21.86 -8.03 16.83
CA LYS A 194 -20.43 -7.95 17.13
C LYS A 194 -19.71 -9.27 16.84
N ALA A 195 -20.32 -10.40 17.17
CA ALA A 195 -19.76 -11.71 16.86
C ALA A 195 -19.70 -11.96 15.35
N HIS A 196 -20.79 -11.74 14.62
CA HIS A 196 -20.83 -11.88 13.16
C HIS A 196 -19.84 -10.94 12.47
N LYS A 197 -19.76 -9.67 12.91
CA LYS A 197 -18.79 -8.72 12.40
C LYS A 197 -17.36 -9.19 12.64
N ALA A 198 -17.00 -9.54 13.88
CA ALA A 198 -15.66 -10.00 14.22
C ALA A 198 -15.28 -11.29 13.47
N ALA A 199 -16.23 -12.20 13.27
CA ALA A 199 -16.03 -13.43 12.53
C ALA A 199 -15.84 -13.18 11.03
N LEU A 200 -16.68 -12.34 10.42
CA LEU A 200 -16.60 -11.94 9.01
C LEU A 200 -15.25 -11.30 8.67
N ASP A 201 -14.86 -10.36 9.54
CA ASP A 201 -13.66 -9.54 9.40
C ASP A 201 -12.35 -10.34 9.49
N ASN A 202 -12.41 -11.49 10.18
CA ASN A 202 -11.27 -12.36 10.46
C ASN A 202 -11.40 -13.77 9.87
N LYS A 203 -12.43 -14.00 9.03
CA LYS A 203 -12.76 -15.28 8.37
C LYS A 203 -12.81 -16.45 9.36
N MET A 204 -13.69 -16.31 10.35
CA MET A 204 -13.93 -17.27 11.43
C MET A 204 -15.39 -17.75 11.38
N ARG A 205 -15.70 -18.82 12.13
CA ARG A 205 -17.05 -19.40 12.22
C ARG A 205 -17.83 -18.78 13.37
N VAL A 206 -19.16 -18.89 13.36
CA VAL A 206 -20.03 -18.43 14.47
C VAL A 206 -20.88 -19.57 15.01
N ARG A 207 -21.13 -19.56 16.31
CA ARG A 207 -22.17 -20.33 17.01
C ARG A 207 -23.02 -19.37 17.84
N SER A 208 -24.30 -19.67 17.99
CA SER A 208 -25.23 -18.88 18.80
C SER A 208 -26.11 -19.79 19.65
N PRO A 209 -26.52 -19.35 20.86
CA PRO A 209 -27.43 -20.11 21.68
C PRO A 209 -28.83 -20.06 21.04
N ASN A 210 -29.44 -21.23 20.90
CA ASN A 210 -30.79 -21.38 20.37
C ASN A 210 -31.77 -21.54 21.54
N PHE A 211 -32.78 -20.65 21.62
CA PHE A 211 -33.84 -20.65 22.62
C PHE A 211 -35.26 -20.85 22.02
N SER A 212 -35.39 -20.99 20.70
CA SER A 212 -36.63 -20.82 19.92
C SER A 212 -37.77 -21.80 20.21
N HIS A 213 -37.52 -22.90 20.92
CA HIS A 213 -38.50 -23.97 21.17
C HIS A 213 -38.70 -24.25 22.67
N ARG A 214 -38.51 -23.26 23.54
CA ARG A 214 -38.50 -23.50 25.00
C ARG A 214 -39.51 -22.64 25.74
N GLN A 215 -40.15 -23.23 26.75
CA GLN A 215 -40.92 -22.49 27.74
C GLN A 215 -39.94 -21.71 28.61
N LEU A 216 -39.91 -20.39 28.44
CA LEU A 216 -38.95 -19.52 29.12
C LEU A 216 -39.45 -19.03 30.48
N ASN A 217 -40.70 -19.31 30.89
CA ASN A 217 -41.27 -18.96 32.21
C ASN A 217 -40.99 -17.52 32.69
N GLY A 218 -40.89 -16.56 31.77
CA GLY A 218 -40.56 -15.15 32.07
C GLY A 218 -39.06 -14.85 32.18
N GLU A 219 -38.19 -15.85 32.09
CA GLU A 219 -36.74 -15.68 31.99
C GLU A 219 -36.33 -15.14 30.61
N LYS A 220 -35.22 -14.40 30.59
CA LYS A 220 -34.68 -13.71 29.42
C LYS A 220 -33.24 -14.16 29.14
N PRO A 221 -33.01 -15.44 28.80
CA PRO A 221 -31.65 -15.96 28.63
C PRO A 221 -31.01 -15.41 27.36
N THR A 222 -29.75 -14.97 27.45
CA THR A 222 -29.03 -14.38 26.31
C THR A 222 -27.81 -15.22 25.92
N ASP A 223 -27.16 -15.91 26.86
CA ASP A 223 -25.83 -16.46 26.66
C ASP A 223 -25.79 -18.00 26.77
N PHE A 224 -24.69 -18.63 26.37
CA PHE A 224 -24.51 -20.08 26.51
C PHE A 224 -24.50 -20.58 27.97
N ASN A 225 -24.10 -19.76 28.94
CA ASN A 225 -24.24 -20.13 30.36
C ASN A 225 -25.69 -20.17 30.82
N ASP A 226 -26.56 -19.32 30.27
CA ASP A 226 -27.99 -19.36 30.60
C ASP A 226 -28.64 -20.59 29.96
N LEU A 227 -28.24 -20.90 28.72
CA LEU A 227 -28.59 -22.15 28.06
C LEU A 227 -28.19 -23.38 28.88
N HIS A 228 -26.97 -23.39 29.43
CA HIS A 228 -26.49 -24.44 30.32
C HIS A 228 -27.30 -24.52 31.61
N ALA A 229 -27.55 -23.39 32.29
CA ALA A 229 -28.31 -23.38 33.54
C ALA A 229 -29.75 -23.86 33.35
N LEU A 230 -30.39 -23.51 32.23
CA LEU A 230 -31.79 -23.84 31.94
C LEU A 230 -32.00 -25.28 31.45
N VAL A 231 -31.07 -25.81 30.64
CA VAL A 231 -31.29 -27.07 29.89
C VAL A 231 -30.24 -28.13 30.21
N GLY A 232 -29.05 -27.72 30.63
CA GLY A 232 -27.88 -28.59 30.81
C GLY A 232 -26.84 -28.48 29.70
N LEU A 233 -25.67 -29.07 29.94
CA LEU A 233 -24.47 -28.94 29.09
C LEU A 233 -24.67 -29.49 27.67
N GLU A 234 -25.49 -30.52 27.47
CA GLU A 234 -25.72 -31.13 26.16
C GLU A 234 -26.32 -30.14 25.14
N ALA A 235 -27.09 -29.15 25.61
CA ALA A 235 -27.70 -28.16 24.74
C ALA A 235 -26.66 -27.27 24.05
N ILE A 236 -25.49 -27.05 24.68
CA ILE A 236 -24.38 -26.32 24.07
C ILE A 236 -23.85 -27.07 22.84
N ASN A 237 -23.75 -28.39 22.92
CA ASN A 237 -23.22 -29.23 21.84
C ASN A 237 -24.16 -29.27 20.61
N LYS A 238 -25.46 -29.06 20.81
CA LYS A 238 -26.47 -28.99 19.74
C LYS A 238 -26.45 -27.66 18.95
N SER A 239 -25.66 -26.67 19.39
CA SER A 239 -25.51 -25.41 18.65
C SER A 239 -24.83 -25.63 17.29
N ARG A 240 -25.46 -25.12 16.22
CA ARG A 240 -24.96 -25.25 14.85
C ARG A 240 -23.81 -24.27 14.62
N ILE A 241 -22.74 -24.76 13.99
CA ILE A 241 -21.69 -23.90 13.42
C ILE A 241 -22.20 -23.32 12.11
N VAL A 242 -22.12 -22.00 11.96
CA VAL A 242 -22.50 -21.30 10.73
C VAL A 242 -21.36 -20.41 10.22
N LYS A 243 -21.41 -20.11 8.91
CA LYS A 243 -20.62 -19.04 8.31
C LYS A 243 -21.08 -17.69 8.87
N PRO A 244 -20.18 -16.69 8.98
CA PRO A 244 -20.58 -15.37 9.40
C PRO A 244 -21.50 -14.74 8.36
N ASP A 245 -22.70 -14.35 8.80
CA ASP A 245 -23.69 -13.65 7.99
C ASP A 245 -23.43 -12.13 7.95
N PRO A 246 -23.15 -11.54 6.77
CA PRO A 246 -22.96 -10.10 6.62
C PRO A 246 -24.22 -9.27 6.92
N ALA A 247 -25.43 -9.78 6.64
CA ALA A 247 -26.67 -9.08 6.93
C ALA A 247 -26.87 -8.88 8.45
N ILE A 248 -26.45 -9.87 9.26
CA ILE A 248 -26.40 -9.74 10.72
C ILE A 248 -25.29 -8.77 11.13
N ALA A 249 -24.08 -8.89 10.57
CA ALA A 249 -22.94 -8.04 10.91
C ALA A 249 -23.18 -6.53 10.65
N TYR A 250 -24.02 -6.20 9.66
CA TYR A 250 -24.33 -4.83 9.24
C TYR A 250 -25.81 -4.48 9.42
N SER A 251 -26.57 -5.20 10.25
CA SER A 251 -28.01 -4.99 10.45
C SER A 251 -28.37 -3.56 10.87
N LYS A 252 -27.53 -2.92 11.72
CA LYS A 252 -27.66 -1.50 12.09
C LYS A 252 -27.50 -0.55 10.91
N ASP A 253 -26.59 -0.85 9.98
CA ASP A 253 -26.40 -0.04 8.78
C ASP A 253 -27.62 -0.24 7.84
N LEU A 254 -28.11 -1.47 7.68
CA LEU A 254 -29.27 -1.80 6.85
C LEU A 254 -30.57 -1.16 7.37
N ALA A 255 -30.82 -1.19 8.68
CA ALA A 255 -32.00 -0.55 9.26
C ALA A 255 -32.04 0.96 8.97
N LYS A 256 -30.88 1.64 9.07
CA LYS A 256 -30.76 3.07 8.71
C LYS A 256 -30.97 3.35 7.23
N LEU A 257 -30.72 2.39 6.35
CA LEU A 257 -30.93 2.54 4.91
C LEU A 257 -32.40 2.32 4.52
N ALA A 258 -33.11 1.46 5.25
CA ALA A 258 -34.52 1.17 5.02
C ALA A 258 -35.43 2.40 5.24
N GLU A 259 -34.99 3.35 6.08
CA GLU A 259 -35.72 4.61 6.34
C GLU A 259 -35.49 5.69 5.27
N LYS A 260 -34.63 5.45 4.27
CA LYS A 260 -34.24 6.44 3.26
C LYS A 260 -34.90 6.20 1.91
N ALA A 261 -34.79 7.16 0.98
CA ALA A 261 -35.31 7.01 -0.38
C ALA A 261 -34.67 5.80 -1.09
N GLN A 262 -35.52 5.00 -1.74
CA GLN A 262 -35.16 3.73 -2.40
C GLN A 262 -35.71 3.70 -3.83
N ASP A 263 -35.67 4.84 -4.52
CA ASP A 263 -36.22 4.92 -5.88
C ASP A 263 -35.28 4.28 -6.89
N ARG A 264 -35.80 3.35 -7.70
CA ARG A 264 -35.02 2.71 -8.77
C ARG A 264 -34.44 3.74 -9.73
N TYR A 265 -35.22 4.77 -10.07
CA TYR A 265 -34.77 5.88 -10.90
C TYR A 265 -34.89 7.18 -10.11
N LEU A 266 -33.86 8.03 -10.20
CA LEU A 266 -33.89 9.34 -9.58
C LEU A 266 -35.04 10.17 -10.15
N GLN A 267 -35.76 10.82 -9.23
CA GLN A 267 -36.74 11.85 -9.59
C GLN A 267 -36.02 13.10 -10.13
N PRO A 268 -36.72 13.97 -10.89
CA PRO A 268 -36.16 15.24 -11.35
C PRO A 268 -35.54 16.05 -10.21
N LEU A 269 -34.36 16.61 -10.46
CA LEU A 269 -33.60 17.36 -9.47
C LEU A 269 -34.18 18.78 -9.28
N PRO A 270 -34.10 19.38 -8.09
CA PRO A 270 -34.60 20.74 -7.87
C PRO A 270 -33.71 21.79 -8.56
N ILE A 271 -34.34 22.86 -9.08
CA ILE A 271 -33.59 24.04 -9.53
C ILE A 271 -32.96 24.70 -8.31
N LEU A 272 -31.65 24.93 -8.40
CA LEU A 272 -30.87 25.43 -7.29
C LEU A 272 -30.95 26.95 -7.16
N GLN A 273 -31.07 27.41 -5.91
CA GLN A 273 -30.90 28.82 -5.58
C GLN A 273 -29.43 29.23 -5.76
N PRO A 274 -29.13 30.51 -6.02
CA PRO A 274 -27.76 30.99 -6.03
C PRO A 274 -27.03 30.68 -4.72
N ASN A 275 -25.71 30.49 -4.81
CA ASN A 275 -24.84 30.08 -3.72
C ASN A 275 -25.22 28.74 -3.05
N SER A 276 -25.57 27.73 -3.86
CA SER A 276 -25.88 26.39 -3.35
C SER A 276 -25.13 25.28 -4.09
N ALA A 277 -24.92 24.17 -3.38
CA ALA A 277 -24.34 22.94 -3.90
C ALA A 277 -25.28 21.76 -3.64
N LEU A 278 -25.71 21.08 -4.69
CA LEU A 278 -26.49 19.84 -4.61
C LEU A 278 -25.56 18.64 -4.70
N LEU A 279 -25.61 17.80 -3.67
CA LEU A 279 -24.88 16.54 -3.59
C LEU A 279 -25.88 15.40 -3.82
N VAL A 280 -25.81 14.78 -4.99
CA VAL A 280 -26.66 13.65 -5.37
C VAL A 280 -25.89 12.36 -5.18
N LYS A 281 -26.23 11.64 -4.11
CA LYS A 281 -25.74 10.28 -3.89
C LYS A 281 -26.75 9.29 -4.44
N SER A 282 -26.38 8.52 -5.46
CA SER A 282 -27.29 7.49 -5.99
C SER A 282 -26.54 6.31 -6.61
N PRO A 283 -27.00 5.06 -6.39
CA PRO A 283 -26.38 3.84 -6.92
C PRO A 283 -26.21 3.84 -8.44
N ARG A 284 -25.46 2.88 -8.95
CA ARG A 284 -25.24 2.76 -10.40
C ARG A 284 -26.49 2.20 -11.08
N GLY A 285 -26.79 2.69 -12.29
CA GLY A 285 -27.95 2.22 -13.05
C GLY A 285 -29.29 2.80 -12.59
N THR A 286 -29.30 3.81 -11.73
CA THR A 286 -30.52 4.50 -11.24
C THR A 286 -30.89 5.74 -12.04
N GLY A 287 -30.38 5.89 -13.27
CA GLY A 287 -30.74 7.00 -14.15
C GLY A 287 -30.10 8.36 -13.82
N LYS A 288 -29.03 8.43 -13.00
CA LYS A 288 -28.32 9.70 -12.67
C LYS A 288 -28.08 10.63 -13.86
N THR A 289 -27.45 10.13 -14.91
CA THR A 289 -27.13 10.93 -16.10
C THR A 289 -28.38 11.40 -16.84
N ASN A 290 -29.48 10.64 -16.80
CA ASN A 290 -30.74 11.04 -17.43
C ASN A 290 -31.43 12.15 -16.63
N ALA A 291 -31.50 12.01 -15.30
CA ALA A 291 -32.00 13.07 -14.41
C ALA A 291 -31.15 14.35 -14.53
N LEU A 292 -29.84 14.20 -14.74
CA LEU A 292 -28.95 15.32 -15.00
C LEU A 292 -29.21 15.99 -16.35
N ALA A 293 -29.45 15.22 -17.41
CA ALA A 293 -29.76 15.74 -18.74
C ALA A 293 -31.07 16.57 -18.73
N GLU A 294 -32.12 16.06 -18.10
CA GLU A 294 -33.38 16.80 -17.90
C GLU A 294 -33.12 18.12 -17.15
N GLN A 295 -32.29 18.09 -16.11
CA GLN A 295 -31.97 19.27 -15.33
C GLN A 295 -31.16 20.31 -16.11
N ILE A 296 -30.22 19.87 -16.92
CA ILE A 296 -29.45 20.74 -17.81
C ILE A 296 -30.39 21.41 -18.82
N ASN A 297 -31.35 20.69 -19.39
CA ASN A 297 -32.32 21.27 -20.33
C ASN A 297 -33.17 22.37 -19.67
N LEU A 298 -33.55 22.20 -18.41
CA LEU A 298 -34.21 23.26 -17.64
C LEU A 298 -33.31 24.48 -17.43
N TYR A 299 -32.03 24.28 -17.08
CA TYR A 299 -31.10 25.40 -16.93
C TYR A 299 -30.86 26.15 -18.24
N LYS A 300 -30.73 25.43 -19.37
CA LYS A 300 -30.64 26.03 -20.70
C LYS A 300 -31.88 26.84 -21.06
N ALA A 301 -33.08 26.30 -20.79
CA ALA A 301 -34.34 27.00 -21.02
C ALA A 301 -34.47 28.29 -20.18
N LEU A 302 -33.81 28.35 -19.02
CA LEU A 302 -33.72 29.53 -18.16
C LEU A 302 -32.57 30.48 -18.53
N GLY A 303 -31.81 30.19 -19.58
CA GLY A 303 -30.72 31.04 -20.06
C GLY A 303 -29.41 30.93 -19.27
N PHE A 304 -29.21 29.86 -18.49
CA PHE A 304 -28.00 29.68 -17.70
C PHE A 304 -26.89 28.96 -18.47
N ASN A 305 -25.66 29.45 -18.33
CA ASN A 305 -24.46 28.80 -18.87
C ASN A 305 -24.07 27.60 -18.01
N VAL A 306 -23.73 26.48 -18.66
CA VAL A 306 -23.49 25.18 -18.00
C VAL A 306 -22.10 24.65 -18.33
N LEU A 307 -21.31 24.33 -17.30
CA LEU A 307 -20.04 23.64 -17.44
C LEU A 307 -20.10 22.26 -16.78
N ALA A 308 -20.00 21.22 -17.58
CA ALA A 308 -19.83 19.84 -17.12
C ALA A 308 -18.35 19.49 -17.11
N ILE A 309 -17.79 19.16 -15.94
CA ILE A 309 -16.41 18.75 -15.78
C ILE A 309 -16.38 17.24 -15.56
N GLY A 310 -15.60 16.53 -16.37
CA GLY A 310 -15.34 15.10 -16.21
C GLY A 310 -13.88 14.77 -15.90
N HIS A 311 -13.60 13.48 -15.66
CA HIS A 311 -12.27 13.01 -15.25
C HIS A 311 -11.48 12.32 -16.37
N ARG A 312 -12.08 12.02 -17.52
CA ARG A 312 -11.44 11.29 -18.64
C ARG A 312 -11.90 11.79 -20.00
N LYS A 313 -10.95 12.06 -20.89
CA LYS A 313 -11.20 12.46 -22.29
C LYS A 313 -12.10 11.48 -23.04
N SER A 314 -11.81 10.17 -22.94
CA SER A 314 -12.53 9.10 -23.65
C SER A 314 -14.02 8.99 -23.31
N LEU A 315 -14.47 9.63 -22.22
CA LEU A 315 -15.87 9.62 -21.79
C LEU A 315 -16.59 10.93 -22.12
N MET A 316 -15.88 11.96 -22.58
CA MET A 316 -16.47 13.29 -22.80
C MET A 316 -17.43 13.31 -23.97
N SER A 317 -17.16 12.56 -25.04
CA SER A 317 -18.08 12.49 -26.19
C SER A 317 -19.43 11.89 -25.82
N ALA A 318 -19.44 10.76 -25.11
CA ALA A 318 -20.69 10.13 -24.67
C ALA A 318 -21.42 10.98 -23.61
N LEU A 319 -20.68 11.67 -22.74
CA LEU A 319 -21.26 12.56 -21.75
C LEU A 319 -21.89 13.80 -22.41
N SER A 320 -21.17 14.44 -23.34
CA SER A 320 -21.62 15.66 -24.01
C SER A 320 -22.89 15.42 -24.81
N GLU A 321 -22.95 14.32 -25.56
CA GLU A 321 -24.13 13.90 -26.33
C GLU A 321 -25.34 13.68 -25.41
N ARG A 322 -25.17 12.92 -24.32
CA ARG A 322 -26.25 12.63 -23.37
C ARG A 322 -26.77 13.86 -22.64
N LEU A 323 -25.89 14.82 -22.34
CA LEU A 323 -26.25 16.07 -21.67
C LEU A 323 -26.69 17.17 -22.66
N GLY A 324 -26.57 16.92 -23.96
CA GLY A 324 -26.84 17.88 -25.04
C GLY A 324 -25.96 19.13 -24.97
N VAL A 325 -24.70 19.00 -24.54
CA VAL A 325 -23.73 20.11 -24.44
C VAL A 325 -22.59 19.90 -25.44
N GLU A 326 -21.84 20.94 -25.75
CA GLU A 326 -20.71 20.84 -26.70
C GLU A 326 -19.52 20.10 -26.08
N ASN A 327 -18.84 19.30 -26.90
CA ASN A 327 -17.60 18.64 -26.50
C ASN A 327 -16.40 19.55 -26.79
N TYR A 328 -15.60 19.86 -25.77
CA TYR A 328 -14.40 20.71 -25.92
C TYR A 328 -13.40 20.22 -26.98
N GLU A 329 -13.39 18.92 -27.33
CA GLU A 329 -12.48 18.39 -28.37
C GLU A 329 -12.93 18.74 -29.79
N ALA A 330 -14.21 19.07 -29.99
CA ALA A 330 -14.74 19.48 -31.28
C ALA A 330 -14.56 20.99 -31.54
N LEU A 331 -14.07 21.75 -30.56
CA LEU A 331 -14.01 23.21 -30.59
C LEU A 331 -12.57 23.71 -30.74
N ASN A 332 -12.39 24.80 -31.50
CA ASN A 332 -11.14 25.55 -31.50
C ASN A 332 -11.05 26.49 -30.28
N ALA A 333 -9.92 27.17 -30.10
CA ALA A 333 -9.68 28.02 -28.94
C ALA A 333 -10.68 29.21 -28.83
N TYR A 334 -11.14 29.75 -29.94
CA TYR A 334 -12.11 30.86 -29.95
C TYR A 334 -13.50 30.36 -29.55
N ASP A 335 -13.97 29.29 -30.18
CA ASP A 335 -15.29 28.71 -29.90
C ASP A 335 -15.39 28.23 -28.45
N LEU A 336 -14.30 27.65 -27.93
CA LEU A 336 -14.21 27.23 -26.53
C LEU A 336 -14.44 28.39 -25.54
N ALA A 337 -14.05 29.61 -25.89
CA ALA A 337 -14.17 30.78 -25.01
C ALA A 337 -15.59 31.35 -24.93
N ILE A 338 -16.38 31.14 -25.98
CA ILE A 338 -17.74 31.71 -26.11
C ILE A 338 -18.85 30.68 -25.94
N THR A 339 -18.51 29.38 -25.84
CA THR A 339 -19.49 28.29 -25.73
C THR A 339 -20.22 28.33 -24.39
N PRO A 340 -21.56 28.52 -24.36
CA PRO A 340 -22.32 28.65 -23.11
C PRO A 340 -22.58 27.31 -22.41
N HIS A 341 -22.53 26.19 -23.14
CA HIS A 341 -22.83 24.86 -22.61
C HIS A 341 -21.72 23.89 -23.03
N LEU A 342 -20.80 23.58 -22.10
CA LEU A 342 -19.57 22.88 -22.40
C LEU A 342 -19.36 21.65 -21.52
N ALA A 343 -18.95 20.54 -22.11
CA ALA A 343 -18.33 19.41 -21.42
C ALA A 343 -16.81 19.42 -21.62
N ILE A 344 -16.04 19.38 -20.52
CA ILE A 344 -14.58 19.41 -20.53
C ILE A 344 -13.96 18.45 -19.52
N CYS A 345 -12.82 17.86 -19.87
CA CYS A 345 -12.04 17.05 -18.94
C CYS A 345 -11.19 17.92 -18.01
N PHE A 346 -11.01 17.54 -16.74
CA PHE A 346 -10.12 18.22 -15.79
C PHE A 346 -8.73 18.52 -16.37
N ASP A 347 -8.14 17.54 -17.08
CA ASP A 347 -6.80 17.66 -17.67
C ASP A 347 -6.68 18.78 -18.71
N SER A 348 -7.82 19.26 -19.23
CA SER A 348 -7.90 20.29 -20.27
C SER A 348 -8.45 21.63 -19.77
N LEU A 349 -8.71 21.79 -18.46
CA LEU A 349 -9.26 23.04 -17.92
C LEU A 349 -8.38 24.27 -18.19
N HIS A 350 -7.06 24.09 -18.23
CA HIS A 350 -6.11 25.15 -18.60
C HIS A 350 -6.40 25.78 -19.96
N LYS A 351 -7.07 25.07 -20.88
CA LYS A 351 -7.47 25.61 -22.19
C LYS A 351 -8.47 26.77 -22.06
N LEU A 352 -9.27 26.80 -21.00
CA LEU A 352 -10.21 27.90 -20.72
C LEU A 352 -9.49 29.19 -20.30
N ALA A 353 -8.25 29.07 -19.81
CA ALA A 353 -7.42 30.20 -19.39
C ALA A 353 -6.48 30.71 -20.51
N LEU A 354 -6.65 30.26 -21.76
CA LEU A 354 -5.85 30.72 -22.90
C LEU A 354 -6.22 32.15 -23.35
N HIS A 355 -7.41 32.62 -23.01
CA HIS A 355 -7.85 34.00 -23.24
C HIS A 355 -7.69 34.86 -21.98
N GLN A 356 -7.64 36.19 -22.14
CA GLN A 356 -7.43 37.12 -21.02
C GLN A 356 -8.52 37.03 -19.94
N THR A 357 -9.73 36.59 -20.30
CA THR A 357 -10.87 36.42 -19.38
C THR A 357 -11.37 34.98 -19.39
N LEU A 358 -11.65 34.44 -18.20
CA LEU A 358 -12.26 33.12 -18.06
C LEU A 358 -13.74 33.18 -18.47
N PRO A 359 -14.25 32.19 -19.24
CA PRO A 359 -15.67 32.11 -19.58
C PRO A 359 -16.55 31.97 -18.34
N HIS A 360 -17.69 32.67 -18.33
CA HIS A 360 -18.65 32.66 -17.22
C HIS A 360 -19.63 31.49 -17.32
N TYR A 361 -19.79 30.75 -16.22
CA TYR A 361 -20.74 29.64 -16.09
C TYR A 361 -21.58 29.78 -14.81
N ASP A 362 -22.90 29.69 -14.95
CA ASP A 362 -23.87 29.79 -13.84
C ASP A 362 -24.02 28.47 -13.08
N VAL A 363 -23.83 27.35 -13.78
CA VAL A 363 -24.01 26.00 -13.27
C VAL A 363 -22.78 25.17 -13.58
N ILE A 364 -22.18 24.60 -12.53
CA ILE A 364 -21.07 23.67 -12.66
C ILE A 364 -21.51 22.29 -12.21
N ILE A 365 -21.18 21.29 -13.02
CA ILE A 365 -21.59 19.91 -12.82
C ILE A 365 -20.35 19.04 -12.78
N LEU A 366 -20.24 18.25 -11.71
CA LEU A 366 -19.22 17.23 -11.52
C LEU A 366 -19.91 15.86 -11.52
N ASP A 367 -19.96 15.21 -12.69
CA ASP A 367 -20.41 13.81 -12.78
C ASP A 367 -19.27 12.86 -12.41
N GLU A 368 -19.57 11.81 -11.65
CA GLU A 368 -18.58 10.98 -10.96
C GLU A 368 -17.59 11.81 -10.12
N SER A 369 -18.12 12.71 -9.29
CA SER A 369 -17.34 13.70 -8.54
C SER A 369 -16.22 13.09 -7.68
N GLU A 370 -16.42 11.92 -7.07
CA GLU A 370 -15.37 11.24 -6.29
C GLU A 370 -14.21 10.78 -7.19
N GLN A 371 -14.48 10.43 -8.45
CA GLN A 371 -13.43 10.07 -9.42
C GLN A 371 -12.65 11.29 -9.88
N ILE A 372 -13.33 12.40 -10.14
CA ILE A 372 -12.69 13.70 -10.45
C ILE A 372 -11.74 14.08 -9.32
N PHE A 373 -12.22 14.06 -8.08
CA PHE A 373 -11.43 14.41 -6.91
C PHE A 373 -10.21 13.51 -6.69
N ARG A 374 -10.35 12.19 -6.88
CA ARG A 374 -9.21 11.27 -6.84
C ARG A 374 -8.22 11.54 -7.98
N HIS A 375 -8.73 11.77 -9.19
CA HIS A 375 -7.90 12.08 -10.36
C HIS A 375 -7.06 13.34 -10.16
N ILE A 376 -7.64 14.40 -9.58
CA ILE A 376 -6.94 15.67 -9.29
C ILE A 376 -5.73 15.46 -8.36
N THR A 377 -5.80 14.51 -7.43
CA THR A 377 -4.69 14.16 -6.54
C THR A 377 -3.62 13.26 -7.20
N GLY A 378 -3.87 12.84 -8.43
CA GLY A 378 -2.99 12.01 -9.25
C GLY A 378 -1.66 12.67 -9.58
N ARG A 379 -0.66 11.84 -9.91
CA ARG A 379 0.74 12.27 -10.09
C ARG A 379 1.05 12.78 -11.50
N HIS A 380 0.40 12.24 -12.52
CA HIS A 380 0.73 12.50 -13.93
C HIS A 380 -0.38 13.32 -14.59
N ILE A 381 -0.43 14.60 -14.24
CA ILE A 381 -1.38 15.55 -14.83
C ILE A 381 -0.56 16.65 -15.50
N LYS A 382 -0.64 16.74 -16.84
CA LYS A 382 -0.04 17.85 -17.59
C LYS A 382 -0.71 19.17 -17.15
N HIS A 383 0.06 20.25 -17.01
CA HIS A 383 -0.45 21.58 -16.59
C HIS A 383 -1.24 21.59 -15.26
N LYS A 384 -0.93 20.68 -14.32
CA LYS A 384 -1.67 20.49 -13.06
C LYS A 384 -1.95 21.78 -12.29
N LYS A 385 -0.95 22.63 -12.11
CA LYS A 385 -1.08 23.92 -11.41
C LYS A 385 -2.09 24.86 -12.08
N ALA A 386 -2.07 24.94 -13.41
CA ALA A 386 -3.04 25.75 -14.16
C ALA A 386 -4.45 25.15 -14.07
N ASN A 387 -4.60 23.84 -14.28
CA ASN A 387 -5.88 23.14 -14.15
C ASN A 387 -6.49 23.33 -12.75
N LEU A 388 -5.68 23.19 -11.68
CA LEU A 388 -6.12 23.42 -10.30
C LEU A 388 -6.60 24.85 -10.06
N LYS A 389 -5.87 25.86 -10.53
CA LYS A 389 -6.28 27.27 -10.38
C LYS A 389 -7.62 27.55 -11.05
N VAL A 390 -7.81 27.07 -12.28
CA VAL A 390 -9.07 27.23 -13.03
C VAL A 390 -10.20 26.49 -12.31
N PHE A 391 -9.96 25.26 -11.86
CA PHE A 391 -10.92 24.46 -11.12
C PHE A 391 -11.36 25.13 -9.81
N GLU A 392 -10.39 25.62 -9.01
CA GLU A 392 -10.67 26.34 -7.77
C GLU A 392 -11.46 27.62 -8.01
N HIS A 393 -11.12 28.39 -9.05
CA HIS A 393 -11.85 29.60 -9.42
C HIS A 393 -13.33 29.26 -9.69
N TYR A 394 -13.57 28.26 -10.53
CA TYR A 394 -14.91 27.85 -10.91
C TYR A 394 -15.73 27.32 -9.73
N LEU A 395 -15.17 26.46 -8.88
CA LEU A 395 -15.89 25.95 -7.72
C LEU A 395 -16.21 27.06 -6.69
N LYS A 396 -15.31 28.02 -6.49
CA LYS A 396 -15.54 29.15 -5.59
C LYS A 396 -16.65 30.06 -6.13
N GLN A 397 -16.52 30.49 -7.39
CA GLN A 397 -17.35 31.55 -7.97
C GLN A 397 -18.70 31.08 -8.51
N CYS A 398 -18.87 29.79 -8.86
CA CYS A 398 -20.11 29.35 -9.51
C CYS A 398 -21.35 29.59 -8.64
N PRO A 399 -22.44 30.15 -9.17
CA PRO A 399 -23.69 30.31 -8.44
C PRO A 399 -24.30 28.98 -8.00
N ARG A 400 -24.21 27.94 -8.84
CA ARG A 400 -24.84 26.64 -8.61
C ARG A 400 -23.86 25.51 -8.90
N LEU A 401 -23.71 24.60 -7.96
CA LEU A 401 -22.81 23.44 -8.08
C LEU A 401 -23.60 22.14 -7.92
N ILE A 402 -23.38 21.16 -8.80
CA ILE A 402 -24.01 19.84 -8.73
C ILE A 402 -22.92 18.77 -8.73
N LEU A 403 -22.91 17.93 -7.70
CA LEU A 403 -22.03 16.77 -7.58
C LEU A 403 -22.87 15.50 -7.64
N LEU A 404 -22.54 14.58 -8.55
CA LEU A 404 -23.23 13.30 -8.65
C LEU A 404 -22.23 12.15 -8.50
N ASP A 405 -22.50 11.22 -7.59
CA ASP A 405 -21.70 10.00 -7.46
C ASP A 405 -22.49 8.88 -6.73
N ALA A 406 -22.14 7.61 -6.97
CA ALA A 406 -22.64 6.51 -6.16
C ALA A 406 -21.95 6.43 -4.78
N HIS A 407 -20.71 6.89 -4.72
CA HIS A 407 -19.83 6.78 -3.57
C HIS A 407 -19.64 8.10 -2.83
N LEU A 408 -20.47 9.10 -3.13
CA LEU A 408 -20.43 10.43 -2.54
C LEU A 408 -20.32 10.34 -1.01
N GLY A 409 -19.26 10.95 -0.47
CA GLY A 409 -18.92 10.84 0.93
C GLY A 409 -17.77 11.74 1.35
N LYS A 410 -16.81 11.17 2.08
CA LYS A 410 -15.77 11.93 2.80
C LYS A 410 -14.90 12.80 1.89
N VAL A 411 -14.54 12.30 0.71
CA VAL A 411 -13.67 13.03 -0.23
C VAL A 411 -14.45 14.22 -0.79
N SER A 412 -15.67 14.00 -1.27
CA SER A 412 -16.53 15.09 -1.76
C SER A 412 -16.80 16.16 -0.69
N SER A 413 -17.08 15.76 0.55
CA SER A 413 -17.25 16.71 1.66
C SER A 413 -15.97 17.52 1.94
N MET A 414 -14.79 16.88 1.92
CA MET A 414 -13.53 17.60 2.10
C MET A 414 -13.24 18.54 0.92
N ALA A 415 -13.54 18.12 -0.32
CA ALA A 415 -13.37 18.95 -1.49
C ALA A 415 -14.20 20.23 -1.41
N LEU A 416 -15.49 20.11 -1.04
CA LEU A 416 -16.36 21.28 -0.86
C LEU A 416 -15.85 22.19 0.25
N LYS A 417 -15.37 21.64 1.37
CA LYS A 417 -14.78 22.45 2.44
C LYS A 417 -13.56 23.26 1.97
N GLN A 418 -12.74 22.70 1.09
CA GLN A 418 -11.51 23.35 0.61
C GLN A 418 -11.73 24.28 -0.58
N PHE A 419 -12.65 23.93 -1.49
CA PHE A 419 -12.82 24.61 -2.77
C PHE A 419 -14.13 25.37 -2.90
N ALA A 420 -15.12 25.15 -2.04
CA ALA A 420 -16.43 25.81 -2.08
C ALA A 420 -17.05 25.99 -0.66
N PRO A 421 -16.32 26.59 0.31
CA PRO A 421 -16.74 26.62 1.72
C PRO A 421 -18.03 27.41 1.99
N GLU A 422 -18.32 28.42 1.18
CA GLU A 422 -19.45 29.34 1.37
C GLU A 422 -20.79 28.83 0.80
N LYS A 423 -20.81 27.65 0.14
CA LYS A 423 -22.02 27.15 -0.52
C LYS A 423 -22.97 26.49 0.46
N ASN A 424 -24.26 26.77 0.30
CA ASN A 424 -25.33 26.07 1.00
C ASN A 424 -25.46 24.63 0.48
N LEU A 425 -25.22 23.63 1.33
CA LEU A 425 -25.19 22.22 0.93
C LEU A 425 -26.57 21.58 1.00
N LEU A 426 -27.03 21.01 -0.11
CA LEU A 426 -28.27 20.26 -0.23
C LEU A 426 -27.94 18.80 -0.54
N TRP A 427 -28.44 17.88 0.28
CA TRP A 427 -28.19 16.44 0.10
C TRP A 427 -29.41 15.75 -0.50
N HIS A 428 -29.20 15.04 -1.60
CA HIS A 428 -30.17 14.13 -2.16
C HIS A 428 -29.56 12.72 -2.16
N ASP A 429 -29.95 11.92 -1.18
CA ASP A 429 -29.49 10.55 -1.09
C ASP A 429 -30.56 9.55 -1.54
N ASN A 430 -30.24 8.77 -2.56
CA ASN A 430 -30.97 7.57 -2.95
C ASN A 430 -30.14 6.33 -2.57
N TYR A 431 -30.75 5.34 -1.94
CA TYR A 431 -30.10 4.13 -1.45
C TYR A 431 -30.66 2.83 -2.07
N TYR A 432 -31.28 2.92 -3.24
CA TYR A 432 -31.83 1.78 -3.97
C TYR A 432 -30.91 0.56 -4.00
N GLN A 433 -31.42 -0.58 -3.53
CA GLN A 433 -30.67 -1.83 -3.42
C GLN A 433 -30.59 -2.56 -4.78
N ILE A 434 -29.58 -2.23 -5.58
CA ILE A 434 -29.32 -2.80 -6.90
C ILE A 434 -28.97 -4.30 -6.92
N GLY A 435 -28.83 -4.93 -5.75
CA GLY A 435 -28.37 -6.30 -5.57
C GLY A 435 -29.40 -7.28 -5.01
N GLN A 436 -30.66 -6.86 -4.76
CA GLN A 436 -31.69 -7.70 -4.10
C GLN A 436 -31.90 -9.09 -4.73
N ASP A 437 -31.58 -9.27 -6.01
CA ASP A 437 -31.73 -10.53 -6.75
C ASP A 437 -30.39 -11.16 -7.18
N LYS A 438 -29.29 -10.73 -6.55
CA LYS A 438 -27.93 -11.15 -6.92
C LYS A 438 -27.26 -11.95 -5.81
N GLU A 439 -26.69 -13.08 -6.21
CA GLU A 439 -25.91 -13.97 -5.37
C GLU A 439 -24.42 -13.74 -5.62
N VAL A 440 -23.67 -13.51 -4.54
CA VAL A 440 -22.22 -13.30 -4.57
C VAL A 440 -21.54 -14.36 -3.71
N HIS A 441 -20.77 -15.23 -4.35
CA HIS A 441 -19.85 -16.12 -3.65
C HIS A 441 -18.48 -15.46 -3.53
N ILE A 442 -17.95 -15.36 -2.31
CA ILE A 442 -16.65 -14.77 -2.01
C ILE A 442 -15.70 -15.88 -1.59
N PRO A 443 -14.97 -16.52 -2.51
CA PRO A 443 -14.07 -17.61 -2.18
C PRO A 443 -12.95 -17.14 -1.27
N PHE A 444 -12.43 -18.08 -0.47
CA PHE A 444 -11.31 -17.79 0.40
C PHE A 444 -9.98 -17.72 -0.37
N ASN A 445 -9.83 -18.57 -1.39
CA ASN A 445 -8.61 -18.65 -2.20
C ASN A 445 -8.80 -17.95 -3.54
N ARG A 446 -7.68 -17.49 -4.10
CA ARG A 446 -7.69 -16.76 -5.37
C ARG A 446 -7.90 -17.68 -6.56
N GLU A 447 -7.37 -18.89 -6.46
CA GLU A 447 -7.38 -19.92 -7.49
C GLU A 447 -8.81 -20.34 -7.83
N ASP A 448 -9.70 -20.38 -6.83
CA ASP A 448 -11.12 -20.68 -6.99
C ASP A 448 -11.80 -19.71 -8.01
N ALA A 449 -11.36 -18.44 -8.07
CA ALA A 449 -11.87 -17.49 -9.06
C ALA A 449 -11.36 -17.78 -10.48
N LEU A 450 -10.13 -18.29 -10.63
CA LEU A 450 -9.58 -18.71 -11.93
C LEU A 450 -10.29 -19.98 -12.42
N GLU A 451 -10.46 -20.97 -11.54
CA GLU A 451 -11.17 -22.22 -11.83
C GLU A 451 -12.62 -21.96 -12.26
N ALA A 452 -13.29 -20.98 -11.63
CA ALA A 452 -14.62 -20.56 -12.02
C ALA A 452 -14.73 -20.05 -13.46
N CYS A 453 -13.64 -19.59 -14.07
CA CYS A 453 -13.56 -19.27 -15.50
C CYS A 453 -13.17 -20.47 -16.34
N LEU A 454 -12.12 -21.19 -15.92
CA LEU A 454 -11.55 -22.32 -16.66
C LEU A 454 -12.61 -23.40 -16.91
N PHE A 455 -13.37 -23.77 -15.88
CA PHE A 455 -14.38 -24.84 -15.95
C PHE A 455 -15.80 -24.33 -16.20
N SER A 456 -15.99 -23.03 -16.47
CA SER A 456 -17.33 -22.50 -16.78
C SER A 456 -17.88 -23.09 -18.07
N SER A 457 -19.14 -23.52 -18.05
CA SER A 457 -19.93 -23.89 -19.22
C SER A 457 -20.80 -22.74 -19.76
N VAL A 458 -20.74 -21.57 -19.12
CA VAL A 458 -21.52 -20.38 -19.49
C VAL A 458 -20.58 -19.19 -19.77
N PRO A 459 -21.01 -18.17 -20.53
CA PRO A 459 -20.20 -17.00 -20.81
C PRO A 459 -19.81 -16.23 -19.54
N VAL A 460 -18.54 -15.86 -19.41
CA VAL A 460 -17.96 -15.24 -18.22
C VAL A 460 -17.37 -13.86 -18.49
N PHE A 461 -17.77 -12.88 -17.69
CA PHE A 461 -17.10 -11.58 -17.60
C PHE A 461 -16.08 -11.62 -16.45
N TYR A 462 -14.80 -11.71 -16.76
CA TYR A 462 -13.70 -11.68 -15.79
C TYR A 462 -13.14 -10.28 -15.64
N SER A 463 -13.14 -9.74 -14.42
CA SER A 463 -12.58 -8.44 -14.10
C SER A 463 -11.39 -8.54 -13.14
N THR A 464 -10.30 -7.85 -13.47
CA THR A 464 -9.16 -7.71 -12.56
C THR A 464 -8.44 -6.37 -12.70
N ASN A 465 -7.92 -5.83 -11.60
CA ASN A 465 -7.23 -4.53 -11.53
C ASN A 465 -5.75 -4.59 -11.99
N SER A 466 -5.33 -5.64 -12.68
CA SER A 466 -3.94 -5.85 -13.08
C SER A 466 -3.84 -6.29 -14.53
N ILE A 467 -3.19 -5.47 -15.37
CA ILE A 467 -2.90 -5.81 -16.77
C ILE A 467 -2.10 -7.12 -16.84
N LYS A 468 -1.06 -7.25 -16.01
CA LYS A 468 -0.30 -8.50 -15.89
C LYS A 468 -1.18 -9.71 -15.58
N ARG A 469 -2.20 -9.55 -14.72
CA ARG A 469 -3.15 -10.63 -14.44
C ARG A 469 -4.07 -10.90 -15.64
N THR A 470 -4.52 -9.88 -16.37
CA THR A 470 -5.30 -10.10 -17.61
C THR A 470 -4.53 -10.96 -18.62
N ARG A 471 -3.24 -10.65 -18.84
CA ARG A 471 -2.38 -11.44 -19.73
C ARG A 471 -2.20 -12.86 -19.21
N ALA A 472 -1.88 -13.01 -17.94
CA ALA A 472 -1.59 -14.31 -17.37
C ALA A 472 -2.79 -15.25 -17.37
N VAL A 473 -3.99 -14.73 -17.06
CA VAL A 473 -5.23 -15.51 -17.14
C VAL A 473 -5.57 -15.84 -18.58
N SER A 474 -5.40 -14.91 -19.51
CA SER A 474 -5.58 -15.14 -20.95
C SER A 474 -4.71 -16.28 -21.46
N GLU A 475 -3.39 -16.22 -21.24
CA GLU A 475 -2.47 -17.26 -21.72
C GLU A 475 -2.72 -18.62 -21.05
N TYR A 476 -3.05 -18.62 -19.77
CA TYR A 476 -3.44 -19.83 -19.06
C TYR A 476 -4.73 -20.46 -19.63
N LEU A 477 -5.75 -19.65 -19.94
CA LEU A 477 -6.99 -20.13 -20.54
C LEU A 477 -6.80 -20.62 -21.98
N LYS A 478 -5.97 -19.95 -22.79
CA LYS A 478 -5.65 -20.42 -24.14
C LYS A 478 -4.94 -21.77 -24.13
N HIS A 479 -4.07 -22.00 -23.14
CA HIS A 479 -3.34 -23.25 -22.99
C HIS A 479 -4.24 -24.40 -22.51
N HIS A 480 -5.08 -24.17 -21.50
CA HIS A 480 -5.87 -25.22 -20.84
C HIS A 480 -7.32 -25.36 -21.34
N ALA A 481 -7.85 -24.35 -22.04
CA ALA A 481 -9.19 -24.34 -22.63
C ALA A 481 -9.18 -23.72 -24.04
N PRO A 482 -8.43 -24.32 -25.01
CA PRO A 482 -8.18 -23.73 -26.34
C PRO A 482 -9.45 -23.55 -27.19
N LEU A 483 -10.54 -24.25 -26.85
CA LEU A 483 -11.83 -24.12 -27.55
C LEU A 483 -12.62 -22.87 -27.15
N LYS A 484 -12.26 -22.19 -26.05
CA LYS A 484 -12.97 -21.00 -25.58
C LYS A 484 -12.47 -19.75 -26.31
N LYS A 485 -13.41 -18.95 -26.82
CA LYS A 485 -13.12 -17.65 -27.41
C LYS A 485 -12.92 -16.60 -26.31
N VAL A 486 -11.68 -16.12 -26.15
CA VAL A 486 -11.28 -15.17 -25.11
C VAL A 486 -11.00 -13.80 -25.73
N LEU A 487 -11.71 -12.76 -25.28
CA LEU A 487 -11.40 -11.35 -25.58
C LEU A 487 -10.72 -10.70 -24.38
N VAL A 488 -9.59 -10.02 -24.60
CA VAL A 488 -8.87 -9.29 -23.55
C VAL A 488 -9.01 -7.79 -23.80
N VAL A 489 -9.49 -7.05 -22.80
CA VAL A 489 -9.71 -5.61 -22.86
C VAL A 489 -8.90 -4.91 -21.76
N ASN A 490 -7.77 -4.36 -22.17
CA ASN A 490 -6.82 -3.62 -21.33
C ASN A 490 -6.10 -2.54 -22.16
N SER A 491 -5.17 -1.79 -21.55
CA SER A 491 -4.62 -0.56 -22.17
C SER A 491 -3.71 -0.83 -23.35
N GLU A 492 -3.30 -2.09 -23.51
CA GLU A 492 -2.41 -2.53 -24.58
C GLU A 492 -3.18 -3.17 -25.73
N THR A 493 -4.39 -3.63 -25.46
CA THR A 493 -5.26 -4.29 -26.44
C THR A 493 -6.32 -3.35 -27.00
N SER A 494 -6.46 -2.14 -26.46
CA SER A 494 -7.45 -1.13 -26.86
C SER A 494 -7.39 -0.74 -28.34
N SER A 495 -6.22 -0.89 -28.98
CA SER A 495 -6.06 -0.59 -30.41
C SER A 495 -6.52 -1.72 -31.34
N ARG A 496 -6.75 -2.93 -30.83
CA ARG A 496 -7.12 -4.10 -31.66
C ARG A 496 -8.51 -3.93 -32.26
N PRO A 497 -8.74 -4.32 -33.53
CA PRO A 497 -10.03 -4.15 -34.20
C PRO A 497 -11.20 -4.74 -33.40
N GLU A 498 -11.03 -5.95 -32.88
CA GLU A 498 -12.06 -6.65 -32.11
C GLU A 498 -12.36 -5.99 -30.75
N VAL A 499 -11.37 -5.36 -30.13
CA VAL A 499 -11.55 -4.62 -28.87
C VAL A 499 -12.21 -3.27 -29.13
N LYS A 500 -11.84 -2.57 -30.20
CA LYS A 500 -12.52 -1.34 -30.62
C LYS A 500 -13.99 -1.59 -30.92
N ALA A 501 -14.28 -2.62 -31.73
CA ALA A 501 -15.65 -3.02 -32.04
C ALA A 501 -16.44 -3.32 -30.74
N TYR A 502 -15.83 -4.05 -29.80
CA TYR A 502 -16.46 -4.32 -28.51
C TYR A 502 -16.69 -3.05 -27.68
N LEU A 503 -15.73 -2.12 -27.62
CA LEU A 503 -15.87 -0.87 -26.86
C LEU A 503 -16.90 0.08 -27.48
N GLU A 504 -17.03 0.09 -28.80
CA GLU A 504 -18.03 0.86 -29.53
C GLU A 504 -19.44 0.29 -29.38
N SER A 505 -19.59 -1.04 -29.33
CA SER A 505 -20.89 -1.71 -29.24
C SER A 505 -20.84 -3.03 -28.46
N PRO A 506 -20.71 -2.98 -27.10
CA PRO A 506 -20.61 -4.19 -26.28
C PRO A 506 -21.80 -5.12 -26.46
N THR A 507 -23.01 -4.54 -26.52
CA THR A 507 -24.28 -5.26 -26.69
C THR A 507 -24.28 -6.14 -27.94
N ARG A 508 -23.65 -5.67 -29.03
CA ARG A 508 -23.59 -6.39 -30.32
C ARG A 508 -22.46 -7.40 -30.36
N GLU A 509 -21.31 -7.07 -29.78
CA GLU A 509 -20.09 -7.87 -29.91
C GLU A 509 -19.92 -8.95 -28.83
N ALA A 510 -20.53 -8.78 -27.65
CA ALA A 510 -20.42 -9.74 -26.55
C ALA A 510 -20.73 -11.20 -26.95
N PRO A 511 -21.77 -11.50 -27.76
CA PRO A 511 -22.11 -12.87 -28.18
C PRO A 511 -21.00 -13.63 -28.92
N ASN A 512 -19.98 -12.94 -29.43
CA ASN A 512 -18.87 -13.56 -30.17
C ASN A 512 -17.85 -14.26 -29.27
N TYR A 513 -17.95 -14.09 -27.93
CA TYR A 513 -16.93 -14.53 -26.98
C TYR A 513 -17.52 -15.36 -25.84
N ASP A 514 -16.77 -16.37 -25.39
CA ASP A 514 -17.12 -17.17 -24.21
C ASP A 514 -16.60 -16.51 -22.92
N ILE A 515 -15.45 -15.82 -23.01
CA ILE A 515 -14.83 -15.16 -21.88
C ILE A 515 -14.35 -13.76 -22.30
N LEU A 516 -14.78 -12.75 -21.56
CA LEU A 516 -14.17 -11.42 -21.59
C LEU A 516 -13.25 -11.27 -20.37
N ILE A 517 -12.01 -10.84 -20.58
CA ILE A 517 -11.05 -10.49 -19.53
C ILE A 517 -10.82 -8.98 -19.60
N ALA A 518 -11.35 -8.25 -18.62
CA ALA A 518 -11.31 -6.80 -18.62
C ALA A 518 -10.53 -6.21 -17.43
N SER A 519 -9.75 -5.18 -17.71
CA SER A 519 -9.25 -4.27 -16.67
C SER A 519 -10.30 -3.17 -16.39
N PRO A 520 -10.67 -2.89 -15.12
CA PRO A 520 -11.64 -1.87 -14.75
C PRO A 520 -11.37 -0.49 -15.37
N SER A 521 -10.09 -0.16 -15.58
CA SER A 521 -9.68 1.13 -16.11
C SER A 521 -10.15 1.38 -17.54
N ILE A 522 -10.51 0.36 -18.33
CA ILE A 522 -10.89 0.57 -19.74
C ILE A 522 -12.36 0.29 -19.99
N VAL A 523 -12.96 -0.55 -19.16
CA VAL A 523 -14.42 -0.67 -19.13
C VAL A 523 -15.08 0.40 -18.24
N SER A 524 -14.30 1.35 -17.68
CA SER A 524 -14.89 2.46 -16.93
C SER A 524 -15.67 3.36 -17.89
N GLY A 525 -16.95 3.56 -17.58
CA GLY A 525 -17.92 4.27 -18.44
C GLY A 525 -18.73 3.35 -19.37
N LEU A 526 -18.26 2.12 -19.63
CA LEU A 526 -18.97 1.13 -20.44
C LEU A 526 -20.20 0.57 -19.69
N SER A 527 -21.33 0.39 -20.35
CA SER A 527 -22.47 -0.39 -19.84
C SER A 527 -22.74 -1.50 -20.85
N ASP A 528 -22.48 -2.75 -20.47
CA ASP A 528 -22.81 -3.90 -21.33
C ASP A 528 -24.21 -4.40 -20.96
N GLU A 529 -25.14 -4.19 -21.87
CA GLU A 529 -26.55 -4.53 -21.74
C GLU A 529 -26.97 -5.68 -22.68
N SER A 530 -26.00 -6.45 -23.21
CA SER A 530 -26.24 -7.62 -24.09
C SER A 530 -27.12 -8.69 -23.46
N GLY A 531 -27.04 -8.85 -22.13
CA GLY A 531 -27.60 -10.01 -21.44
C GLY A 531 -26.87 -11.33 -21.75
N HIS A 532 -25.75 -11.29 -22.50
CA HIS A 532 -24.97 -12.47 -22.90
C HIS A 532 -24.21 -13.09 -21.73
N TRP A 533 -23.60 -12.24 -20.90
CA TRP A 533 -22.82 -12.68 -19.75
C TRP A 533 -23.73 -13.30 -18.68
N GLN A 534 -23.43 -14.53 -18.25
CA GLN A 534 -24.22 -15.23 -17.24
C GLN A 534 -23.51 -15.31 -15.87
N ARG A 535 -22.22 -15.01 -15.84
CA ARG A 535 -21.40 -14.99 -14.63
C ARG A 535 -20.38 -13.86 -14.68
N VAL A 536 -20.23 -13.16 -13.56
CA VAL A 536 -19.12 -12.20 -13.37
C VAL A 536 -18.14 -12.80 -12.37
N VAL A 537 -16.85 -12.76 -12.72
CA VAL A 537 -15.75 -13.14 -11.84
C VAL A 537 -14.90 -11.91 -11.55
N GLY A 538 -14.79 -11.53 -10.28
CA GLY A 538 -13.91 -10.45 -9.82
C GLY A 538 -12.66 -11.02 -9.16
N ASP A 539 -11.47 -10.71 -9.69
CA ASP A 539 -10.18 -11.06 -9.10
C ASP A 539 -9.45 -9.79 -8.62
N TYR A 540 -9.65 -9.45 -7.35
CA TYR A 540 -9.17 -8.21 -6.73
C TYR A 540 -8.22 -8.49 -5.54
N PRO A 541 -6.90 -8.54 -5.77
CA PRO A 541 -5.94 -8.56 -4.67
C PRO A 541 -5.95 -7.25 -3.89
N ASN A 542 -5.66 -7.30 -2.58
CA ASN A 542 -5.62 -6.12 -1.73
C ASN A 542 -4.45 -5.19 -2.09
N GLY A 543 -4.63 -3.90 -1.80
CA GLY A 543 -3.63 -2.87 -2.05
C GLY A 543 -3.66 -2.28 -3.47
N VAL A 544 -4.42 -2.87 -4.40
CA VAL A 544 -4.56 -2.37 -5.78
C VAL A 544 -5.99 -1.90 -6.04
N GLY A 545 -6.15 -0.60 -6.35
CA GLY A 545 -7.47 0.03 -6.48
C GLY A 545 -8.24 0.10 -5.16
N THR A 546 -9.40 0.75 -5.19
CA THR A 546 -10.33 0.84 -4.05
C THR A 546 -11.50 -0.13 -4.21
N TYR A 547 -12.20 -0.45 -3.12
CA TYR A 547 -13.39 -1.31 -3.19
C TYR A 547 -14.50 -0.71 -4.07
N GLN A 548 -14.56 0.63 -4.17
CA GLN A 548 -15.49 1.33 -5.07
C GLN A 548 -15.23 1.00 -6.54
N ASP A 549 -13.95 0.96 -6.93
CA ASP A 549 -13.52 0.60 -8.28
C ASP A 549 -13.88 -0.85 -8.59
N HIS A 550 -13.72 -1.75 -7.61
CA HIS A 550 -14.12 -3.16 -7.72
C HIS A 550 -15.63 -3.30 -7.91
N GLN A 551 -16.45 -2.63 -7.08
CA GLN A 551 -17.89 -2.60 -7.29
C GLN A 551 -18.25 -2.05 -8.67
N GLN A 552 -17.48 -1.08 -9.19
CA GLN A 552 -17.75 -0.49 -10.51
C GLN A 552 -17.62 -1.52 -11.59
N ALA A 553 -16.51 -2.25 -11.56
CA ALA A 553 -16.22 -3.27 -12.54
C ALA A 553 -17.19 -4.45 -12.46
N LEU A 554 -17.57 -4.88 -11.25
CA LEU A 554 -18.57 -5.94 -11.05
C LEU A 554 -19.95 -5.58 -11.63
N GLY A 555 -20.30 -4.30 -11.67
CA GLY A 555 -21.58 -3.81 -12.17
C GLY A 555 -21.63 -3.48 -13.67
N ARG A 556 -20.56 -3.75 -14.44
CA ARG A 556 -20.48 -3.39 -15.87
C ARG A 556 -21.28 -4.33 -16.77
N ALA A 557 -21.26 -5.62 -16.49
CA ALA A 557 -22.16 -6.58 -17.12
C ALA A 557 -23.54 -6.49 -16.45
N ARG A 558 -24.52 -5.93 -17.15
CA ARG A 558 -25.88 -5.74 -16.62
C ARG A 558 -26.66 -7.06 -16.66
N GLY A 559 -27.63 -7.20 -15.76
CA GLY A 559 -28.51 -8.38 -15.69
C GLY A 559 -27.90 -9.65 -15.09
N VAL A 560 -26.60 -9.65 -14.77
CA VAL A 560 -25.94 -10.84 -14.18
C VAL A 560 -26.36 -11.03 -12.72
N LYS A 561 -26.86 -12.24 -12.42
CA LYS A 561 -27.35 -12.62 -11.08
C LYS A 561 -26.32 -13.36 -10.23
N ARG A 562 -25.32 -14.01 -10.84
CA ARG A 562 -24.32 -14.82 -10.12
C ARG A 562 -22.93 -14.24 -10.27
N LEU A 563 -22.34 -13.88 -9.14
CA LEU A 563 -21.01 -13.30 -9.06
C LEU A 563 -20.09 -14.18 -8.20
N ILE A 564 -18.83 -14.31 -8.63
CA ILE A 564 -17.77 -14.93 -7.83
C ILE A 564 -16.68 -13.88 -7.65
N VAL A 565 -16.41 -13.46 -6.41
CA VAL A 565 -15.54 -12.31 -6.14
C VAL A 565 -14.45 -12.70 -5.17
N TYR A 566 -13.24 -12.93 -5.70
CA TYR A 566 -12.07 -13.03 -4.85
C TYR A 566 -11.66 -11.64 -4.36
N ALA A 567 -11.66 -11.49 -3.03
CA ALA A 567 -11.21 -10.29 -2.36
C ALA A 567 -10.25 -10.70 -1.22
N ASP A 568 -8.96 -10.39 -1.41
CA ASP A 568 -7.86 -10.87 -0.56
C ASP A 568 -8.16 -10.68 0.94
N PRO A 569 -8.06 -11.72 1.78
CA PRO A 569 -8.38 -11.62 3.21
C PRO A 569 -7.32 -10.87 4.03
N LYS A 570 -6.15 -10.51 3.47
CA LYS A 570 -5.04 -9.89 4.22
C LYS A 570 -5.26 -8.41 4.51
N ARG A 571 -5.25 -8.02 5.78
CA ARG A 571 -5.28 -6.60 6.18
C ARG A 571 -3.90 -5.96 6.05
N GLN A 572 -3.86 -4.72 5.57
CA GLN A 572 -2.66 -3.89 5.57
C GLN A 572 -2.78 -2.77 6.61
N THR A 573 -1.68 -2.09 6.90
CA THR A 573 -1.68 -0.88 7.74
C THR A 573 -2.12 0.32 6.92
N SER A 574 -3.08 1.09 7.42
CA SER A 574 -3.49 2.37 6.81
C SER A 574 -2.80 3.55 7.48
N LYS A 575 -2.60 4.63 6.72
CA LYS A 575 -2.13 5.93 7.24
C LYS A 575 -3.31 6.81 7.63
N THR A 576 -3.17 7.59 8.70
CA THR A 576 -4.14 8.65 9.07
C THR A 576 -3.85 9.95 8.31
N TYR A 577 -4.84 10.84 8.19
CA TYR A 577 -4.66 12.17 7.58
C TYR A 577 -3.47 12.92 8.17
N LYS A 578 -3.40 12.97 9.51
CA LYS A 578 -2.32 13.62 10.26
C LYS A 578 -0.95 13.05 9.89
N GLN A 579 -0.82 11.72 9.87
CA GLN A 579 0.44 11.05 9.50
C GLN A 579 0.88 11.34 8.06
N VAL A 580 -0.08 11.42 7.11
CA VAL A 580 0.25 11.73 5.72
C VAL A 580 0.71 13.18 5.59
N LEU A 581 0.01 14.13 6.21
CA LEU A 581 0.35 15.54 6.13
C LEU A 581 1.69 15.86 6.82
N GLU A 582 1.88 15.38 8.05
CA GLU A 582 3.15 15.53 8.78
C GLU A 582 4.32 14.89 8.00
N GLY A 583 4.07 13.77 7.32
CA GLY A 583 5.07 13.13 6.47
C GLY A 583 5.53 14.01 5.30
N TYR A 584 4.62 14.73 4.65
CA TYR A 584 4.97 15.70 3.61
C TYR A 584 5.73 16.90 4.17
N GLU A 585 5.28 17.46 5.28
CA GLU A 585 5.90 18.63 5.91
C GLU A 585 7.33 18.33 6.39
N GLU A 586 7.54 17.18 7.06
CA GLU A 586 8.88 16.76 7.50
C GLU A 586 9.78 16.37 6.32
N ALA A 587 9.24 15.74 5.27
CA ALA A 587 10.02 15.42 4.07
C ALA A 587 10.52 16.70 3.37
N ASP A 588 9.66 17.69 3.18
CA ASP A 588 10.03 18.96 2.55
C ASP A 588 11.05 19.73 3.39
N LYS A 589 10.86 19.78 4.71
CA LYS A 589 11.80 20.41 5.65
C LYS A 589 13.19 19.79 5.61
N LEU A 590 13.28 18.46 5.67
CA LEU A 590 14.56 17.75 5.62
C LEU A 590 15.22 17.90 4.25
N ASP A 591 14.45 17.79 3.16
CA ASP A 591 15.00 17.96 1.82
C ASP A 591 15.47 19.41 1.58
N ALA A 592 14.77 20.41 2.11
CA ALA A 592 15.19 21.82 2.08
C ALA A 592 16.50 22.06 2.84
N ALA A 593 16.65 21.44 4.01
CA ALA A 593 17.89 21.51 4.79
C ALA A 593 19.08 20.92 4.00
N LEU A 594 18.90 19.78 3.33
CA LEU A 594 19.91 19.18 2.45
C LEU A 594 20.22 20.05 1.22
N HIS A 595 19.26 20.87 0.79
CA HIS A 595 19.42 21.84 -0.31
C HIS A 595 20.09 23.15 0.14
N GLY A 596 20.28 23.36 1.45
CA GLY A 596 20.76 24.63 2.00
C GLY A 596 19.75 25.78 1.93
N LEU A 597 18.45 25.47 1.80
CA LEU A 597 17.36 26.44 1.72
C LEU A 597 16.59 26.51 3.05
N LYS A 598 15.95 27.66 3.35
CA LYS A 598 14.98 27.72 4.45
C LYS A 598 13.68 27.05 4.02
N ALA A 599 13.05 26.28 4.91
CA ALA A 599 11.81 25.53 4.61
C ALA A 599 10.67 26.42 4.07
N GLU A 600 10.59 27.68 4.52
CA GLU A 600 9.61 28.68 4.08
C GLU A 600 9.75 29.09 2.60
N GLN A 601 10.87 28.74 1.96
CA GLN A 601 11.22 29.19 0.60
C GLN A 601 10.96 28.12 -0.47
N ARG A 602 10.55 26.90 -0.12
CA ARG A 602 10.59 25.76 -1.04
C ARG A 602 9.22 25.38 -1.63
N ALA A 603 8.23 25.06 -0.80
CA ALA A 603 6.93 24.59 -1.30
C ALA A 603 5.76 25.26 -0.57
N THR A 604 4.78 25.74 -1.34
CA THR A 604 3.62 26.41 -0.76
C THR A 604 2.61 25.38 -0.23
N LYS A 605 2.27 25.46 1.06
CA LYS A 605 1.10 24.76 1.61
C LYS A 605 -0.17 25.44 1.12
N THR A 606 -1.02 24.70 0.41
CA THR A 606 -2.28 25.19 -0.16
C THR A 606 -3.47 24.36 0.33
N ALA A 607 -4.70 24.82 0.07
CA ALA A 607 -5.92 24.03 0.32
C ALA A 607 -5.87 22.66 -0.40
N TYR A 608 -5.24 22.63 -1.58
CA TYR A 608 -4.99 21.39 -2.32
C TYR A 608 -4.04 20.43 -1.58
N SER A 609 -3.01 20.92 -0.88
CA SER A 609 -2.11 20.06 -0.09
C SER A 609 -2.85 19.31 1.02
N GLU A 610 -3.73 19.99 1.76
CA GLU A 610 -4.58 19.35 2.77
C GLU A 610 -5.56 18.37 2.13
N PHE A 611 -6.18 18.77 1.02
CA PHE A 611 -7.09 17.92 0.28
C PHE A 611 -6.42 16.61 -0.18
N LYS A 612 -5.24 16.70 -0.79
CA LYS A 612 -4.47 15.54 -1.26
C LYS A 612 -4.09 14.62 -0.11
N ALA A 613 -3.53 15.15 0.98
CA ALA A 613 -3.18 14.35 2.14
C ALA A 613 -4.41 13.62 2.72
N PHE A 614 -5.58 14.27 2.71
CA PHE A 614 -6.83 13.65 3.13
C PHE A 614 -7.25 12.51 2.20
N VAL A 615 -7.28 12.75 0.88
CA VAL A 615 -7.63 11.73 -0.12
C VAL A 615 -6.70 10.52 -0.02
N GLU A 616 -5.38 10.72 0.04
CA GLU A 616 -4.42 9.63 0.19
C GLU A 616 -4.63 8.83 1.48
N SER A 617 -4.97 9.49 2.59
CA SER A 617 -5.29 8.81 3.85
C SER A 617 -6.57 7.96 3.74
N VAL A 618 -7.58 8.47 3.04
CA VAL A 618 -8.84 7.75 2.80
C VAL A 618 -8.60 6.55 1.89
N GLU A 619 -7.86 6.71 0.80
CA GLU A 619 -7.47 5.61 -0.08
C GLU A 619 -6.64 4.56 0.65
N SER A 620 -5.69 4.98 1.49
CA SER A 620 -4.89 4.09 2.32
C SER A 620 -5.78 3.24 3.24
N GLN A 621 -6.79 3.85 3.86
CA GLN A 621 -7.79 3.14 4.68
C GLN A 621 -8.71 2.22 3.87
N TYR A 622 -9.01 2.58 2.63
CA TYR A 622 -9.81 1.75 1.73
C TYR A 622 -9.02 0.52 1.26
N LYS A 623 -7.77 0.71 0.86
CA LYS A 623 -6.85 -0.36 0.43
C LYS A 623 -6.48 -1.30 1.59
N ALA A 624 -6.31 -0.77 2.80
CA ALA A 624 -5.89 -1.53 3.97
C ALA A 624 -6.89 -2.61 4.44
N ASN A 625 -8.19 -2.39 4.20
CA ASN A 625 -9.26 -3.33 4.57
C ASN A 625 -10.23 -3.51 3.39
N GLY A 626 -9.69 -3.61 2.17
CA GLY A 626 -10.45 -3.61 0.91
C GLY A 626 -11.53 -4.70 0.87
N SER A 627 -11.15 -5.94 1.16
CA SER A 627 -12.09 -7.09 1.19
C SER A 627 -13.30 -6.88 2.11
N ASN A 628 -13.10 -6.52 3.38
CA ASN A 628 -14.22 -6.33 4.30
C ASN A 628 -15.07 -5.09 3.94
N ARG A 629 -14.47 -4.06 3.34
CA ARG A 629 -15.22 -2.90 2.82
C ARG A 629 -16.07 -3.28 1.60
N LEU A 630 -15.55 -4.10 0.69
CA LEU A 630 -16.30 -4.62 -0.44
C LEU A 630 -17.49 -5.47 0.02
N ILE A 631 -17.26 -6.38 0.98
CA ILE A 631 -18.32 -7.18 1.60
C ILE A 631 -19.41 -6.28 2.20
N LYS A 632 -19.01 -5.28 3.00
CA LYS A 632 -19.97 -4.30 3.55
C LYS A 632 -20.75 -3.63 2.42
N ALA A 633 -20.08 -3.12 1.40
CA ALA A 633 -20.71 -2.37 0.33
C ALA A 633 -21.71 -3.22 -0.47
N LEU A 634 -21.35 -4.46 -0.83
CA LEU A 634 -22.26 -5.40 -1.49
C LEU A 634 -23.46 -5.77 -0.62
N THR A 635 -23.26 -5.93 0.70
CA THR A 635 -24.34 -6.17 1.65
C THR A 635 -25.32 -5.00 1.68
N LEU A 636 -24.83 -3.76 1.73
CA LEU A 636 -25.69 -2.57 1.74
C LEU A 636 -26.40 -2.32 0.40
N GLU A 637 -25.86 -2.84 -0.70
CA GLU A 637 -26.52 -2.87 -2.01
C GLU A 637 -27.61 -3.95 -2.11
N GLY A 638 -27.79 -4.78 -1.07
CA GLY A 638 -28.83 -5.81 -0.99
C GLY A 638 -28.44 -7.17 -1.57
N HIS A 639 -27.17 -7.41 -1.89
CA HIS A 639 -26.72 -8.70 -2.41
C HIS A 639 -26.86 -9.80 -1.35
N SER A 640 -27.10 -11.04 -1.80
CA SER A 640 -26.97 -12.25 -0.98
C SER A 640 -25.53 -12.74 -1.05
N LEU A 641 -24.83 -12.80 0.09
CA LEU A 641 -23.40 -13.12 0.14
C LEU A 641 -23.15 -14.49 0.79
N ASP A 642 -22.41 -15.35 0.08
CA ASP A 642 -21.81 -16.56 0.65
C ASP A 642 -20.30 -16.35 0.85
N ILE A 643 -19.85 -16.42 2.11
CA ILE A 643 -18.46 -16.15 2.48
C ILE A 643 -17.67 -17.45 2.61
N GLY A 644 -16.65 -17.60 1.77
CA GLY A 644 -15.63 -18.63 1.89
C GLY A 644 -14.81 -18.46 3.16
N LEU A 645 -14.61 -19.57 3.88
CA LEU A 645 -13.79 -19.63 5.08
C LEU A 645 -12.49 -20.40 4.79
N PRO A 646 -11.43 -20.18 5.58
CA PRO A 646 -10.24 -21.01 5.46
C PRO A 646 -10.59 -22.46 5.78
N GLU A 647 -10.24 -23.34 4.84
CA GLU A 647 -10.35 -24.79 5.02
C GLU A 647 -8.95 -25.39 5.17
N TYR A 648 -8.90 -26.58 5.77
CA TYR A 648 -7.69 -27.39 5.73
C TYR A 648 -7.44 -27.79 4.28
N ILE A 649 -6.24 -27.48 3.79
CA ILE A 649 -5.78 -27.87 2.47
C ILE A 649 -4.55 -28.75 2.73
N ASP A 650 -4.55 -29.96 2.20
CA ASP A 650 -3.39 -30.85 2.30
C ASP A 650 -2.18 -30.29 1.52
N SER A 651 -1.01 -30.90 1.74
CA SER A 651 0.24 -30.46 1.10
C SER A 651 0.18 -30.53 -0.42
N ASP A 652 -0.60 -31.47 -0.95
CA ASP A 652 -0.59 -31.83 -2.36
C ASP A 652 -1.43 -30.82 -3.15
N THR A 653 -2.65 -30.56 -2.71
CA THR A 653 -3.54 -29.51 -3.24
C THR A 653 -2.88 -28.14 -3.16
N LEU A 654 -2.16 -27.84 -2.06
CA LEU A 654 -1.40 -26.59 -1.95
C LEU A 654 -0.22 -26.55 -2.95
N GLY A 655 0.45 -27.69 -3.15
CA GLY A 655 1.50 -27.88 -4.15
C GLY A 655 1.01 -27.65 -5.57
N GLU A 656 -0.16 -28.21 -5.91
CA GLU A 656 -0.85 -28.01 -7.18
C GLU A 656 -1.19 -26.54 -7.41
N ARG A 657 -1.85 -25.87 -6.46
CA ARG A 657 -2.18 -24.44 -6.54
C ARG A 657 -0.95 -23.55 -6.71
N LYS A 658 0.17 -23.89 -6.05
CA LYS A 658 1.45 -23.18 -6.25
C LYS A 658 2.00 -23.43 -7.65
N SER A 659 1.95 -24.66 -8.13
CA SER A 659 2.43 -25.05 -9.45
C SER A 659 1.63 -24.35 -10.54
N GLN A 660 0.31 -24.32 -10.42
CA GLN A 660 -0.60 -23.57 -11.28
C GLN A 660 -0.25 -22.07 -11.32
N ASN A 661 -0.02 -21.44 -10.17
CA ASN A 661 0.39 -20.04 -10.13
C ASN A 661 1.78 -19.77 -10.72
N LYS A 662 2.72 -20.72 -10.58
CA LYS A 662 4.05 -20.63 -11.20
C LYS A 662 3.94 -20.76 -12.71
N GLU A 663 3.18 -21.74 -13.18
CA GLU A 663 2.90 -21.97 -14.60
C GLU A 663 2.23 -20.75 -15.24
N LEU A 664 1.17 -20.21 -14.62
CA LEU A 664 0.48 -19.01 -15.09
C LEU A 664 1.43 -17.80 -15.23
N LYS A 665 2.38 -17.62 -14.29
CA LYS A 665 3.39 -16.56 -14.40
C LYS A 665 4.42 -16.85 -15.49
N LYS A 666 4.82 -18.11 -15.64
CA LYS A 666 5.79 -18.56 -16.64
C LYS A 666 5.24 -18.33 -18.05
N LEU A 667 4.04 -18.85 -18.35
CA LEU A 667 3.37 -18.68 -19.64
C LEU A 667 3.20 -17.19 -20.01
N GLU A 668 2.77 -16.36 -19.06
CA GLU A 668 2.64 -14.92 -19.29
C GLU A 668 3.97 -14.26 -19.62
N LEU A 669 5.02 -14.58 -18.86
CA LEU A 669 6.33 -13.96 -19.02
C LEU A 669 7.01 -14.41 -20.31
N GLU A 670 6.89 -15.68 -20.67
CA GLU A 670 7.39 -16.22 -21.93
C GLU A 670 6.70 -15.57 -23.14
N ARG A 671 5.36 -15.41 -23.08
CA ARG A 671 4.60 -14.73 -24.12
C ARG A 671 4.97 -13.26 -24.23
N TYR A 672 4.98 -12.55 -23.10
CA TYR A 672 5.41 -11.16 -23.01
C TYR A 672 6.80 -10.98 -23.65
N ALA A 673 7.78 -11.78 -23.23
CA ALA A 673 9.14 -11.68 -23.71
C ALA A 673 9.24 -11.97 -25.22
N SER A 674 8.51 -12.96 -25.72
CA SER A 674 8.50 -13.29 -27.16
C SER A 674 7.92 -12.14 -27.99
N ASP A 675 6.73 -11.65 -27.64
CA ASP A 675 6.04 -10.62 -28.43
C ASP A 675 6.88 -9.32 -28.53
N ARG A 676 7.62 -8.93 -27.48
CA ARG A 676 8.53 -7.76 -27.52
C ARG A 676 9.85 -8.06 -28.23
N ALA A 677 10.42 -9.25 -28.04
CA ALA A 677 11.64 -9.64 -28.72
C ALA A 677 11.43 -9.78 -30.24
N ASP A 678 10.19 -10.03 -30.69
CA ASP A 678 9.83 -10.10 -32.10
C ASP A 678 9.46 -8.74 -32.72
N ALA A 679 9.17 -7.71 -31.91
CA ALA A 679 8.82 -6.37 -32.38
C ALA A 679 9.96 -5.69 -33.15
N ALA A 680 9.62 -4.74 -34.03
CA ALA A 680 10.62 -4.05 -34.85
C ALA A 680 11.63 -3.26 -33.99
N VAL A 681 12.87 -3.19 -34.45
CA VAL A 681 13.87 -2.27 -33.89
C VAL A 681 13.55 -0.87 -34.42
N ILE A 682 13.44 0.09 -33.52
CA ILE A 682 13.07 1.48 -33.84
C ILE A 682 14.19 2.46 -33.51
N SER A 683 14.22 3.59 -34.23
CA SER A 683 15.18 4.69 -33.98
C SER A 683 14.80 5.51 -32.75
N ASP A 684 15.74 6.30 -32.24
CA ASP A 684 15.51 7.28 -31.15
C ASP A 684 14.35 8.25 -31.46
N GLU A 685 14.25 8.70 -32.71
CA GLU A 685 13.19 9.61 -33.18
C GLU A 685 11.81 8.94 -33.13
N ARG A 686 11.72 7.70 -33.61
CA ARG A 686 10.47 6.91 -33.56
C ARG A 686 10.09 6.60 -32.13
N ALA A 687 11.05 6.23 -31.28
CA ALA A 687 10.81 5.99 -29.86
C ALA A 687 10.31 7.24 -29.15
N LYS A 688 10.86 8.42 -29.47
CA LYS A 688 10.38 9.71 -28.95
C LYS A 688 8.97 10.02 -29.45
N ALA A 689 8.68 9.82 -30.73
CA ALA A 689 7.35 10.02 -31.30
C ALA A 689 6.29 9.11 -30.63
N ILE A 690 6.61 7.84 -30.41
CA ILE A 690 5.74 6.91 -29.67
C ILE A 690 5.55 7.36 -28.22
N LYS A 691 6.64 7.79 -27.56
CA LYS A 691 6.61 8.25 -26.17
C LYS A 691 5.71 9.48 -26.00
N ASP A 692 5.79 10.43 -26.93
CA ASP A 692 5.06 11.69 -26.88
C ASP A 692 3.62 11.57 -27.40
N SER A 693 3.28 10.46 -28.08
CA SER A 693 1.93 10.19 -28.56
C SER A 693 0.90 10.08 -27.43
N ASP A 694 -0.26 10.71 -27.63
CA ASP A 694 -1.41 10.63 -26.73
C ASP A 694 -2.12 9.25 -26.80
N SER A 695 -1.89 8.47 -27.86
CA SER A 695 -2.40 7.09 -28.01
C SER A 695 -1.39 6.18 -28.72
N ARG A 696 -1.16 4.99 -28.17
CA ARG A 696 -0.21 4.01 -28.73
C ARG A 696 -0.94 2.75 -29.17
N THR A 697 -0.57 2.23 -30.32
CA THR A 697 -0.97 0.89 -30.75
C THR A 697 -0.21 -0.18 -29.98
N GLU A 698 -0.74 -1.40 -29.95
CA GLU A 698 -0.06 -2.54 -29.33
C GLU A 698 1.35 -2.77 -29.89
N GLN A 699 1.51 -2.71 -31.21
CA GLN A 699 2.80 -2.84 -31.89
C GLN A 699 3.78 -1.74 -31.43
N GLU A 700 3.34 -0.49 -31.36
CA GLU A 700 4.17 0.62 -30.88
C GLU A 700 4.59 0.44 -29.42
N ILE A 701 3.74 -0.14 -28.57
CA ILE A 701 4.10 -0.48 -27.19
C ILE A 701 5.22 -1.52 -27.18
N PHE A 702 5.10 -2.58 -28.00
CA PHE A 702 6.11 -3.63 -28.04
C PHE A 702 7.44 -3.14 -28.60
N GLU A 703 7.41 -2.34 -29.67
CA GLU A 703 8.57 -1.67 -30.25
C GLU A 703 9.26 -0.77 -29.23
N PHE A 704 8.49 0.04 -28.50
CA PHE A 704 9.02 0.94 -27.48
C PHE A 704 9.62 0.20 -26.29
N GLU A 705 8.96 -0.84 -25.78
CA GLU A 705 9.48 -1.66 -24.67
C GLU A 705 10.76 -2.43 -25.09
N ARG A 706 10.84 -2.92 -26.33
CA ARG A 706 12.06 -3.50 -26.90
C ARG A 706 13.19 -2.47 -26.95
N TYR A 707 12.90 -1.28 -27.44
CA TYR A 707 13.86 -0.18 -27.49
C TYR A 707 14.34 0.22 -26.08
N GLU A 708 13.42 0.39 -25.13
CA GLU A 708 13.76 0.76 -23.75
C GLU A 708 14.64 -0.29 -23.09
N ILE A 709 14.34 -1.59 -23.22
CA ILE A 709 15.14 -2.60 -22.54
C ILE A 709 16.56 -2.70 -23.11
N VAL A 710 16.72 -2.60 -24.43
CA VAL A 710 18.05 -2.59 -25.08
C VAL A 710 18.85 -1.38 -24.59
N ARG A 711 18.23 -0.20 -24.58
CA ARG A 711 18.90 1.04 -24.18
C ARG A 711 19.22 1.12 -22.69
N GLU A 712 18.29 0.71 -21.83
CA GLU A 712 18.45 0.76 -20.38
C GLU A 712 19.47 -0.26 -19.89
N TYR A 713 19.55 -1.43 -20.49
CA TYR A 713 20.59 -2.42 -20.15
C TYR A 713 21.90 -2.25 -20.93
N CYS A 714 22.01 -1.18 -21.73
CA CYS A 714 23.20 -0.88 -22.56
C CYS A 714 23.60 -2.06 -23.46
N LEU A 715 22.62 -2.78 -24.01
CA LEU A 715 22.87 -3.80 -25.02
C LEU A 715 23.27 -3.16 -26.35
N ALA A 716 24.06 -3.89 -27.15
CA ALA A 716 24.35 -3.48 -28.53
C ALA A 716 23.07 -3.44 -29.37
N GLU A 717 22.97 -2.49 -30.29
CA GLU A 717 21.81 -2.39 -31.21
C GLU A 717 21.65 -3.63 -32.10
N THR A 718 22.73 -4.39 -32.28
CA THR A 718 22.78 -5.67 -33.01
C THR A 718 22.34 -6.88 -32.16
N ALA A 719 21.87 -6.67 -30.93
CA ALA A 719 21.43 -7.76 -30.04
C ALA A 719 20.38 -8.65 -30.73
N SER A 720 20.63 -9.95 -30.69
CA SER A 720 19.75 -10.97 -31.25
C SER A 720 18.40 -10.99 -30.53
N LYS A 721 17.39 -11.55 -31.20
CA LYS A 721 16.06 -11.72 -30.61
C LYS A 721 16.11 -12.56 -29.33
N ASP A 722 16.92 -13.61 -29.29
CA ASP A 722 17.03 -14.50 -28.13
C ASP A 722 17.71 -13.80 -26.94
N GLU A 723 18.72 -12.96 -27.18
CA GLU A 723 19.33 -12.14 -26.12
C GLU A 723 18.32 -11.18 -25.49
N VAL A 724 17.56 -10.46 -26.32
CA VAL A 724 16.52 -9.53 -25.85
C VAL A 724 15.42 -10.29 -25.10
N LYS A 725 15.00 -11.45 -25.60
CA LYS A 725 13.99 -12.30 -24.96
C LYS A 725 14.45 -12.78 -23.58
N ASN A 726 15.67 -13.31 -23.48
CA ASN A 726 16.23 -13.76 -22.20
C ASN A 726 16.34 -12.61 -21.20
N LEU A 727 16.70 -11.41 -21.67
CA LEU A 727 16.77 -10.22 -20.82
C LEU A 727 15.38 -9.77 -20.34
N LEU A 728 14.35 -9.79 -21.21
CA LEU A 728 12.97 -9.47 -20.83
C LEU A 728 12.43 -10.44 -19.77
N ILE A 729 12.77 -11.73 -19.86
CA ILE A 729 12.44 -12.74 -18.85
C ILE A 729 13.14 -12.40 -17.52
N PHE A 730 14.43 -12.10 -17.57
CA PHE A 730 15.22 -11.74 -16.40
C PHE A 730 14.72 -10.45 -15.70
N ASP A 731 14.35 -9.45 -16.49
CA ASP A 731 13.91 -8.14 -15.98
C ASP A 731 12.54 -8.17 -15.31
N GLU A 732 11.69 -9.15 -15.66
CA GLU A 732 10.33 -9.36 -15.15
C GLU A 732 9.44 -8.10 -15.17
N HIS A 733 9.26 -7.47 -16.34
CA HIS A 733 8.46 -6.24 -16.49
C HIS A 733 9.05 -5.05 -15.71
N GLY A 734 10.35 -4.79 -15.85
CA GLY A 734 11.05 -3.64 -15.25
C GLY A 734 11.44 -3.81 -13.79
N LYS A 735 11.13 -4.93 -13.14
CA LYS A 735 11.40 -5.09 -11.71
C LYS A 735 12.89 -5.10 -11.40
N MET A 736 13.69 -5.77 -12.23
CA MET A 736 15.13 -5.79 -12.04
C MET A 736 15.73 -4.42 -12.34
N LEU A 737 15.28 -3.75 -13.40
CA LEU A 737 15.68 -2.38 -13.70
C LEU A 737 15.39 -1.41 -12.53
N GLN A 738 14.24 -1.55 -11.86
CA GLN A 738 13.93 -0.74 -10.67
C GLN A 738 14.88 -1.03 -9.49
N LYS A 739 15.34 -2.27 -9.33
CA LYS A 739 16.36 -2.61 -8.33
C LYS A 739 17.71 -1.98 -8.68
N ILE A 740 18.11 -2.04 -9.95
CA ILE A 740 19.33 -1.41 -10.46
C ILE A 740 19.30 0.10 -10.20
N ARG A 741 18.18 0.77 -10.52
CA ARG A 741 18.01 2.21 -10.27
C ARG A 741 18.11 2.58 -8.79
N ARG A 742 17.64 1.72 -7.87
CA ARG A 742 17.77 1.95 -6.43
C ARG A 742 19.19 1.70 -5.93
N TYR A 743 19.85 0.69 -6.48
CA TYR A 743 21.28 0.45 -6.24
C TYR A 743 22.12 1.65 -6.67
N GLU A 744 21.81 2.23 -7.83
CA GLU A 744 22.45 3.45 -8.36
C GLU A 744 22.31 4.68 -7.46
N GLU A 745 21.22 4.82 -6.69
CA GLU A 745 21.04 5.97 -5.81
C GLU A 745 22.15 6.09 -4.75
N SER A 746 22.81 4.99 -4.37
CA SER A 746 23.95 5.00 -3.43
C SER A 746 25.24 5.57 -4.03
N PHE A 747 25.31 5.74 -5.36
CA PHE A 747 26.54 6.14 -6.05
C PHE A 747 26.40 7.42 -6.87
N LYS A 748 25.21 8.03 -6.89
CA LYS A 748 24.99 9.28 -7.63
C LYS A 748 25.82 10.41 -7.02
N PRO A 749 26.53 11.23 -7.82
CA PRO A 749 27.18 12.42 -7.31
C PRO A 749 26.15 13.40 -6.73
N LEU A 750 26.46 14.00 -5.58
CA LEU A 750 25.54 14.91 -4.89
C LEU A 750 25.10 16.09 -5.78
N ASP A 751 26.02 16.66 -6.57
CA ASP A 751 25.72 17.79 -7.45
C ASP A 751 24.71 17.42 -8.56
N TYR A 752 24.77 16.19 -9.06
CA TYR A 752 23.80 15.66 -10.01
C TYR A 752 22.41 15.59 -9.39
N VAL A 753 22.31 15.12 -8.14
CA VAL A 753 21.04 15.05 -7.41
C VAL A 753 20.50 16.44 -7.08
N LYS A 754 21.36 17.39 -6.69
CA LYS A 754 20.99 18.80 -6.44
C LYS A 754 20.42 19.46 -7.69
N ALA A 755 21.08 19.30 -8.85
CA ALA A 755 20.59 19.84 -10.11
C ALA A 755 19.21 19.26 -10.49
N ALA A 756 19.01 17.95 -10.31
CA ALA A 756 17.72 17.31 -10.55
C ALA A 756 16.63 17.79 -9.57
N ALA A 757 16.98 18.01 -8.29
CA ALA A 757 16.07 18.55 -7.29
C ALA A 757 15.65 19.99 -7.59
N ALA A 758 16.57 20.84 -8.04
CA ALA A 758 16.28 22.21 -8.46
C ALA A 758 15.31 22.24 -9.67
N ALA A 759 15.55 21.40 -10.68
CA ALA A 759 14.66 21.29 -11.83
C ALA A 759 13.26 20.79 -11.46
N ASP A 760 13.14 19.84 -10.52
CA ASP A 760 11.84 19.40 -10.02
C ASP A 760 11.10 20.52 -9.29
N LEU A 761 11.80 21.35 -8.50
CA LEU A 761 11.20 22.48 -7.79
C LEU A 761 10.65 23.57 -8.72
N GLU A 762 11.37 23.87 -9.79
CA GLU A 762 10.90 24.83 -10.82
C GLU A 762 9.62 24.33 -11.50
N GLN A 763 9.51 23.02 -11.74
CA GLN A 763 8.34 22.42 -12.38
C GLN A 763 7.17 22.17 -11.40
N ASN A 764 7.48 21.76 -10.17
CA ASN A 764 6.54 21.30 -9.15
C ASN A 764 6.79 22.06 -7.83
N ASN A 765 6.08 23.16 -7.60
CA ASN A 765 6.27 23.99 -6.38
C ASN A 765 5.17 23.81 -5.30
N LEU A 766 4.38 22.73 -5.39
CA LEU A 766 3.35 22.39 -4.41
C LEU A 766 3.91 21.37 -3.41
N LEU A 767 3.70 21.60 -2.10
CA LEU A 767 4.26 20.79 -1.01
C LEU A 767 4.09 19.27 -1.17
N THR A 768 2.93 18.85 -1.68
CA THR A 768 2.60 17.42 -1.81
C THR A 768 3.03 16.81 -3.14
N ASP A 769 3.45 17.63 -4.12
CA ASP A 769 3.84 17.19 -5.46
C ASP A 769 5.35 17.29 -5.71
N THR A 770 6.11 18.05 -4.90
CA THR A 770 7.58 18.02 -4.87
C THR A 770 8.09 16.59 -4.60
N ASN A 771 9.18 16.21 -5.27
CA ASN A 771 9.85 14.96 -5.02
C ASN A 771 11.08 15.22 -4.13
N PRO A 772 11.12 14.70 -2.89
CA PRO A 772 12.25 14.90 -1.98
C PRO A 772 13.44 14.03 -2.40
N LEU A 773 14.09 14.42 -3.50
CA LEU A 773 15.17 13.69 -4.16
C LEU A 773 16.44 13.64 -3.32
N LEU A 774 16.76 14.71 -2.58
CA LEU A 774 17.96 14.79 -1.75
C LEU A 774 17.83 13.90 -0.52
N LEU A 775 16.67 13.91 0.16
CA LEU A 775 16.38 13.04 1.30
C LEU A 775 16.35 11.57 0.87
N ARG A 776 15.81 11.28 -0.31
CA ARG A 776 15.86 9.93 -0.88
C ARG A 776 17.29 9.47 -1.15
N HIS A 777 18.15 10.35 -1.67
CA HIS A 777 19.56 10.05 -1.90
C HIS A 777 20.31 9.87 -0.57
N GLU A 778 20.08 10.75 0.41
CA GLU A 778 20.66 10.64 1.77
C GLU A 778 20.32 9.30 2.42
N PHE A 779 19.09 8.83 2.28
CA PHE A 779 18.68 7.50 2.76
C PHE A 779 19.53 6.38 2.17
N TYR A 780 19.76 6.39 0.85
CA TYR A 780 20.54 5.35 0.17
C TYR A 780 22.03 5.44 0.48
N LEU A 781 22.57 6.65 0.70
CA LEU A 781 23.94 6.88 1.18
C LEU A 781 24.15 6.28 2.57
N LYS A 782 23.26 6.60 3.53
CA LYS A 782 23.33 6.04 4.88
C LYS A 782 23.16 4.53 4.91
N LEU A 783 22.33 3.98 4.01
CA LEU A 783 22.20 2.54 3.86
C LEU A 783 23.49 1.91 3.34
N SER A 784 24.13 2.50 2.32
CA SER A 784 25.42 1.99 1.80
C SER A 784 26.55 2.09 2.82
N GLU A 785 26.62 3.17 3.60
CA GLU A 785 27.58 3.32 4.70
C GLU A 785 27.39 2.22 5.76
N ALA A 786 26.14 1.95 6.15
CA ALA A 786 25.83 0.97 7.20
C ALA A 786 26.16 -0.49 6.82
N ILE A 787 26.28 -0.78 5.53
CA ILE A 787 26.60 -2.12 5.00
C ILE A 787 27.96 -2.19 4.31
N ASP A 788 28.74 -1.11 4.37
CA ASP A 788 30.04 -0.98 3.72
C ASP A 788 30.01 -1.28 2.19
N LEU A 789 29.00 -0.72 1.52
CA LEU A 789 28.86 -0.77 0.06
C LEU A 789 29.52 0.46 -0.56
N ASN A 790 30.68 0.28 -1.18
CA ASN A 790 31.44 1.33 -1.87
C ASN A 790 32.16 0.77 -3.11
N GLU A 791 32.91 1.61 -3.83
CA GLU A 791 33.64 1.22 -5.04
C GLU A 791 34.69 0.13 -4.79
N ALA A 792 35.34 0.11 -3.62
CA ALA A 792 36.29 -0.94 -3.27
C ALA A 792 35.58 -2.30 -3.10
N THR A 793 34.41 -2.31 -2.47
CA THR A 793 33.54 -3.50 -2.38
C THR A 793 33.10 -3.97 -3.78
N GLU A 794 32.73 -3.07 -4.69
CA GLU A 794 32.39 -3.41 -6.08
C GLU A 794 33.58 -4.02 -6.85
N ALA A 795 34.76 -3.41 -6.75
CA ALA A 795 35.97 -3.86 -7.43
C ALA A 795 36.36 -5.28 -6.99
N LYS A 796 36.30 -5.56 -5.68
CA LYS A 796 36.57 -6.88 -5.14
C LYS A 796 35.51 -7.91 -5.57
N ALA A 797 34.23 -7.54 -5.53
CA ALA A 797 33.15 -8.38 -5.99
C ALA A 797 33.32 -8.77 -7.46
N LYS A 798 33.73 -7.82 -8.30
CA LYS A 798 34.04 -8.05 -9.73
C LYS A 798 35.21 -9.02 -9.90
N ALA A 799 36.32 -8.80 -9.18
CA ALA A 799 37.48 -9.70 -9.23
C ALA A 799 37.12 -11.13 -8.79
N LEU A 800 36.31 -11.29 -7.74
CA LEU A 800 35.82 -12.59 -7.29
C LEU A 800 34.96 -13.26 -8.37
N LYS A 801 34.04 -12.52 -8.99
CA LYS A 801 33.18 -13.05 -10.06
C LYS A 801 33.99 -13.50 -11.28
N GLU A 802 35.04 -12.75 -11.65
CA GLU A 802 35.97 -13.12 -12.72
C GLU A 802 36.75 -14.40 -12.38
N GLN A 803 37.28 -14.50 -11.16
CA GLN A 803 37.96 -15.72 -10.68
C GLN A 803 37.03 -16.94 -10.70
N MET A 804 35.81 -16.80 -10.18
CA MET A 804 34.81 -17.87 -10.19
C MET A 804 34.39 -18.27 -11.61
N GLY A 805 34.24 -17.29 -12.52
CA GLY A 805 33.93 -17.55 -13.93
C GLY A 805 35.02 -18.35 -14.63
N SER A 806 36.30 -18.01 -14.36
CA SER A 806 37.46 -18.75 -14.87
C SER A 806 37.46 -20.21 -14.39
N LEU A 807 37.24 -20.45 -13.10
CA LEU A 807 37.15 -21.80 -12.54
C LEU A 807 35.99 -22.60 -13.12
N LYS A 808 34.80 -21.98 -13.28
CA LYS A 808 33.64 -22.64 -13.89
C LYS A 808 33.91 -23.06 -15.33
N SER A 809 34.54 -22.19 -16.12
CA SER A 809 34.94 -22.50 -17.50
C SER A 809 35.94 -23.66 -17.56
N GLN A 810 36.92 -23.68 -16.65
CA GLN A 810 37.86 -24.80 -16.54
C GLN A 810 37.17 -26.11 -16.17
N ILE A 811 36.24 -26.09 -15.21
CA ILE A 811 35.43 -27.26 -14.83
C ILE A 811 34.64 -27.77 -16.04
N GLU A 812 33.93 -26.90 -16.76
CA GLU A 812 33.10 -27.27 -17.91
C GLU A 812 33.94 -27.86 -19.06
N GLN A 813 35.13 -27.32 -19.32
CA GLN A 813 36.07 -27.88 -20.29
C GLN A 813 36.54 -29.29 -19.88
N LEU A 814 36.87 -29.49 -18.60
CA LEU A 814 37.27 -30.79 -18.08
C LEU A 814 36.11 -31.79 -18.09
N GLU A 815 34.88 -31.36 -17.81
CA GLU A 815 33.67 -32.19 -17.92
C GLU A 815 33.40 -32.63 -19.36
N GLN A 816 33.64 -31.76 -20.34
CA GLN A 816 33.50 -32.11 -21.75
C GLN A 816 34.59 -33.09 -22.19
N GLN A 817 35.85 -32.87 -21.80
CA GLN A 817 36.94 -33.83 -22.02
C GLN A 817 36.68 -35.17 -21.34
N ARG A 818 36.04 -35.16 -20.16
CA ARG A 818 35.64 -36.36 -19.41
C ARG A 818 34.63 -37.20 -20.18
N LYS A 819 33.67 -36.60 -20.90
CA LYS A 819 32.67 -37.36 -21.68
C LYS A 819 33.32 -38.25 -22.74
N ASP A 820 34.39 -37.76 -23.37
CA ASP A 820 35.06 -38.41 -24.50
C ASP A 820 36.26 -39.29 -24.08
N ALA A 821 36.56 -39.39 -22.78
CA ALA A 821 37.74 -40.06 -22.25
C ALA A 821 37.54 -41.55 -21.89
N ASN A 822 38.63 -42.34 -22.01
CA ASN A 822 38.70 -43.73 -21.54
C ASN A 822 38.76 -43.82 -19.99
N THR A 823 38.44 -44.98 -19.43
CA THR A 823 38.21 -45.21 -17.98
C THR A 823 39.33 -44.72 -17.07
N VAL A 824 40.60 -44.91 -17.47
CA VAL A 824 41.77 -44.46 -16.70
C VAL A 824 41.92 -42.93 -16.71
N VAL A 825 41.58 -42.28 -17.82
CA VAL A 825 41.66 -40.82 -17.98
C VAL A 825 40.51 -40.13 -17.26
N LYS A 826 39.30 -40.74 -17.28
CA LYS A 826 38.14 -40.28 -16.49
C LYS A 826 38.45 -40.17 -15.00
N GLY A 827 39.12 -41.17 -14.41
CA GLY A 827 39.48 -41.12 -12.98
C GLY A 827 40.40 -39.95 -12.61
N LYS A 828 41.30 -39.52 -13.50
CA LYS A 828 42.17 -38.35 -13.28
C LYS A 828 41.41 -37.03 -13.46
N LEU A 829 40.55 -36.94 -14.48
CA LEU A 829 39.70 -35.77 -14.71
C LEU A 829 38.72 -35.54 -13.56
N ASP A 830 38.12 -36.61 -13.02
CA ASP A 830 37.20 -36.53 -11.87
C ASP A 830 37.89 -35.93 -10.63
N GLN A 831 39.12 -36.36 -10.34
CA GLN A 831 39.90 -35.79 -9.23
C GLN A 831 40.20 -34.30 -9.43
N GLN A 832 40.53 -33.90 -10.66
CA GLN A 832 40.83 -32.51 -10.99
C GLN A 832 39.58 -31.63 -10.93
N ILE A 833 38.43 -32.12 -11.43
CA ILE A 833 37.13 -31.46 -11.32
C ILE A 833 36.78 -31.25 -9.85
N THR A 834 36.86 -32.30 -9.01
CA THR A 834 36.55 -32.19 -7.57
C THR A 834 37.44 -31.17 -6.85
N LEU A 835 38.72 -31.06 -7.23
CA LEU A 835 39.63 -30.07 -6.64
C LEU A 835 39.23 -28.64 -7.01
N LEU A 836 38.91 -28.38 -8.28
CA LEU A 836 38.42 -27.07 -8.73
C LEU A 836 37.04 -26.74 -8.17
N GLU A 837 36.14 -27.72 -8.02
CA GLU A 837 34.85 -27.56 -7.34
C GLU A 837 35.04 -27.17 -5.87
N THR A 838 36.04 -27.75 -5.20
CA THR A 838 36.39 -27.41 -3.82
C THR A 838 36.96 -25.98 -3.73
N GLU A 839 37.81 -25.58 -4.66
CA GLU A 839 38.35 -24.22 -4.73
C GLU A 839 37.24 -23.20 -5.03
N LEU A 840 36.34 -23.51 -5.95
CA LEU A 840 35.16 -22.71 -6.25
C LEU A 840 34.27 -22.55 -5.01
N ALA A 841 34.00 -23.63 -4.28
CA ALA A 841 33.23 -23.60 -3.03
C ALA A 841 33.93 -22.77 -1.92
N ASN A 842 35.26 -22.79 -1.86
CA ASN A 842 36.05 -21.96 -0.94
C ASN A 842 35.98 -20.47 -1.31
N LEU A 843 35.99 -20.14 -2.60
CA LEU A 843 35.81 -18.75 -3.08
C LEU A 843 34.38 -18.25 -2.84
N GLU A 844 33.37 -19.10 -3.05
CA GLU A 844 31.97 -18.80 -2.73
C GLU A 844 31.73 -18.51 -1.24
N THR A 845 32.63 -18.98 -0.37
CA THR A 845 32.55 -18.80 1.08
C THR A 845 33.51 -17.75 1.64
N ARG A 846 34.34 -17.13 0.79
CA ARG A 846 35.35 -16.13 1.17
C ARG A 846 34.71 -14.75 1.39
N ASN A 847 34.57 -14.34 2.65
CA ASN A 847 33.99 -13.04 3.00
C ASN A 847 34.86 -12.29 4.01
N ASP A 848 35.59 -11.28 3.54
CA ASP A 848 36.41 -10.40 4.41
C ASP A 848 35.69 -9.09 4.76
N TYR A 849 34.51 -8.83 4.18
CA TYR A 849 33.73 -7.61 4.40
C TYR A 849 32.59 -7.88 5.37
N HIS A 850 32.60 -7.14 6.46
CA HIS A 850 31.79 -7.42 7.63
C HIS A 850 31.20 -6.12 8.15
N TYR A 851 29.88 -6.05 8.19
CA TYR A 851 29.19 -5.04 8.95
C TYR A 851 28.57 -5.68 10.20
N ASP A 852 28.45 -4.88 11.25
CA ASP A 852 28.04 -5.35 12.57
C ASP A 852 26.63 -4.88 12.95
N LYS A 853 26.21 -5.31 14.13
CA LYS A 853 24.89 -4.97 14.67
C LYS A 853 24.76 -3.48 15.01
N ASP A 854 25.85 -2.78 15.29
CA ASP A 854 25.85 -1.38 15.72
C ASP A 854 25.65 -0.44 14.53
N SER A 855 26.31 -0.70 13.38
CA SER A 855 26.05 0.01 12.12
C SER A 855 24.60 -0.16 11.66
N ILE A 856 24.06 -1.39 11.76
CA ILE A 856 22.66 -1.68 11.44
C ILE A 856 21.73 -0.92 12.38
N LYS A 857 22.08 -0.83 13.66
CA LYS A 857 21.30 -0.11 14.67
C LYS A 857 21.27 1.38 14.36
N LEU A 858 22.42 2.00 14.05
CA LEU A 858 22.50 3.42 13.72
C LEU A 858 21.62 3.77 12.51
N PHE A 859 21.70 2.99 11.44
CA PHE A 859 20.84 3.16 10.26
C PHE A 859 19.35 2.95 10.59
N THR A 860 19.05 1.93 11.40
CA THR A 860 17.68 1.64 11.82
C THR A 860 17.11 2.76 12.68
N ASP A 861 17.91 3.34 13.58
CA ASP A 861 17.52 4.47 14.43
C ASP A 861 17.28 5.73 13.58
N TYR A 862 18.11 5.99 12.56
CA TYR A 862 17.85 7.04 11.55
C TYR A 862 16.52 6.80 10.83
N CYS A 863 16.24 5.57 10.38
CA CYS A 863 14.98 5.23 9.71
C CYS A 863 13.77 5.38 10.63
N ILE A 864 13.89 5.01 11.91
CA ILE A 864 12.82 5.12 12.91
C ILE A 864 12.54 6.60 13.20
N TYR A 865 13.59 7.40 13.38
CA TYR A 865 13.48 8.83 13.68
C TYR A 865 12.86 9.61 12.52
N ASN A 866 13.28 9.32 11.29
CA ASN A 866 12.81 10.01 10.07
C ASN A 866 11.69 9.28 9.33
N TYR A 867 11.03 8.29 9.95
CA TYR A 867 10.13 7.37 9.25
C TYR A 867 9.01 8.10 8.49
N ALA A 868 8.38 9.11 9.09
CA ALA A 868 7.27 9.83 8.48
C ALA A 868 7.68 10.57 7.19
N ALA A 869 8.86 11.20 7.21
CA ALA A 869 9.44 11.86 6.05
C ALA A 869 9.82 10.84 4.97
N LEU A 870 10.60 9.81 5.34
CA LEU A 870 11.09 8.79 4.41
C LEU A 870 9.95 8.00 3.74
N ASP A 871 8.86 7.72 4.46
CA ASP A 871 7.66 7.04 3.95
C ASP A 871 6.87 7.92 2.96
N SER A 872 7.11 9.24 2.97
CA SER A 872 6.57 10.20 2.00
C SER A 872 7.51 10.39 0.79
N CYS A 873 8.78 10.02 0.90
CA CYS A 873 9.80 10.05 -0.17
C CYS A 873 9.67 8.95 -1.23
N ARG A 874 8.52 8.27 -1.31
CA ARG A 874 8.27 7.16 -2.25
C ARG A 874 9.27 5.99 -2.11
N LEU A 875 9.89 5.86 -0.93
CA LEU A 875 10.73 4.72 -0.58
C LEU A 875 9.86 3.51 -0.27
N LYS A 876 10.32 2.31 -0.65
CA LYS A 876 9.66 1.06 -0.27
C LYS A 876 10.16 0.62 1.10
N LEU A 877 9.65 1.25 2.15
CA LEU A 877 10.08 1.00 3.52
C LEU A 877 9.36 -0.21 4.15
N PRO A 878 10.08 -1.04 4.92
CA PRO A 878 9.48 -1.94 5.90
C PRO A 878 8.58 -1.16 6.87
N GLN A 879 7.54 -1.81 7.42
CA GLN A 879 6.72 -1.17 8.46
C GLN A 879 7.59 -0.76 9.66
N LEU A 880 7.28 0.39 10.27
CA LEU A 880 7.98 0.91 11.46
C LEU A 880 8.16 -0.14 12.57
N ASN A 881 7.16 -1.00 12.80
CA ASN A 881 7.27 -2.05 13.81
C ASN A 881 8.29 -3.13 13.45
N VAL A 882 8.55 -3.38 12.16
CA VAL A 882 9.58 -4.32 11.71
C VAL A 882 10.96 -3.74 12.01
N PHE A 883 11.19 -2.44 11.75
CA PHE A 883 12.42 -1.76 12.19
C PHE A 883 12.64 -1.88 13.69
N LYS A 884 11.59 -1.68 14.51
CA LYS A 884 11.68 -1.76 15.98
C LYS A 884 11.89 -3.18 16.52
N SER A 885 11.21 -4.17 15.95
CA SER A 885 11.19 -5.55 16.48
C SER A 885 12.19 -6.49 15.84
N ASN A 886 12.57 -6.24 14.58
CA ASN A 886 13.50 -7.07 13.82
C ASN A 886 14.28 -6.23 12.77
N PRO A 887 15.27 -5.43 13.21
CA PRO A 887 16.09 -4.58 12.34
C PRO A 887 16.74 -5.34 11.18
N LEU A 888 17.23 -6.56 11.41
CA LEU A 888 17.88 -7.39 10.39
C LEU A 888 16.93 -7.77 9.27
N ARG A 889 15.68 -8.10 9.60
CA ARG A 889 14.65 -8.37 8.60
C ARG A 889 14.26 -7.10 7.84
N ALA A 890 14.24 -5.95 8.51
CA ALA A 890 14.01 -4.67 7.85
C ALA A 890 15.12 -4.39 6.81
N LEU A 891 16.38 -4.56 7.22
CA LEU A 891 17.54 -4.41 6.35
C LEU A 891 17.51 -5.38 5.17
N ALA A 892 17.27 -6.68 5.41
CA ALA A 892 17.20 -7.67 4.34
C ALA A 892 16.12 -7.35 3.28
N ASN A 893 14.99 -6.76 3.69
CA ASN A 893 13.97 -6.30 2.74
C ASN A 893 14.47 -5.13 1.89
N LEU A 894 15.17 -4.17 2.50
CA LEU A 894 15.75 -3.01 1.80
C LEU A 894 16.84 -3.43 0.81
N LEU A 895 17.75 -4.33 1.23
CA LEU A 895 18.79 -4.89 0.36
C LEU A 895 18.18 -5.64 -0.83
N SER A 896 17.16 -6.48 -0.58
CA SER A 896 16.45 -7.18 -1.65
C SER A 896 15.79 -6.21 -2.64
N ASP A 897 15.37 -5.04 -2.17
CA ASP A 897 14.79 -3.98 -3.00
C ASP A 897 15.85 -3.22 -3.83
N MET A 898 17.14 -3.37 -3.50
CA MET A 898 18.31 -2.96 -4.31
C MET A 898 18.92 -4.12 -5.12
N GLY A 899 18.32 -5.32 -5.09
CA GLY A 899 18.89 -6.50 -5.78
C GLY A 899 20.05 -7.17 -5.03
N LEU A 900 20.34 -6.71 -3.81
CA LEU A 900 21.38 -7.27 -2.94
C LEU A 900 20.80 -8.33 -2.00
N SER A 901 21.68 -9.16 -1.46
CA SER A 901 21.32 -10.10 -0.40
C SER A 901 22.45 -10.14 0.64
N GLN A 902 22.13 -10.62 1.84
CA GLN A 902 23.11 -10.75 2.92
C GLN A 902 23.14 -12.17 3.47
N THR A 903 24.31 -12.58 3.95
CA THR A 903 24.50 -13.84 4.66
C THR A 903 25.10 -13.58 6.03
N ARG A 904 24.85 -14.49 6.98
CA ARG A 904 25.42 -14.42 8.33
C ARG A 904 26.71 -15.22 8.35
N VAL A 905 27.78 -14.63 8.88
CA VAL A 905 29.09 -15.27 8.97
C VAL A 905 29.46 -15.46 10.46
N GLY A 906 29.79 -16.69 10.84
CA GLY A 906 30.24 -17.03 12.21
C GLY A 906 29.15 -17.39 13.23
N ARG A 907 29.54 -18.09 14.31
CA ARG A 907 28.67 -18.54 15.42
C ARG A 907 28.63 -17.57 16.62
N ASN A 908 29.43 -16.51 16.62
CA ASN A 908 29.66 -15.68 17.82
C ASN A 908 28.46 -14.79 18.20
N GLU A 909 28.40 -14.41 19.48
CA GLU A 909 27.31 -13.66 20.13
C GLU A 909 27.07 -12.24 19.56
N LYS A 910 28.05 -11.69 18.81
CA LYS A 910 27.99 -10.35 18.19
C LYS A 910 27.63 -10.32 16.69
N GLY A 911 27.08 -11.41 16.14
CA GLY A 911 26.41 -11.48 14.84
C GLY A 911 26.98 -10.60 13.71
N THR A 912 28.00 -11.09 13.01
CA THR A 912 28.61 -10.44 11.84
C THR A 912 27.84 -10.80 10.56
N TYR A 913 27.61 -9.83 9.68
CA TYR A 913 26.90 -10.01 8.41
C TYR A 913 27.77 -9.56 7.24
N THR A 914 27.49 -10.12 6.06
CA THR A 914 28.19 -9.78 4.82
C THR A 914 27.22 -9.76 3.65
N LEU A 915 27.52 -8.94 2.65
CA LEU A 915 26.77 -8.92 1.40
C LEU A 915 27.16 -10.13 0.54
N ASP A 916 26.21 -10.64 -0.22
CA ASP A 916 26.50 -11.59 -1.29
C ASP A 916 27.26 -10.87 -2.41
N LEU A 917 28.59 -11.04 -2.45
CA LEU A 917 29.46 -10.40 -3.41
C LEU A 917 29.14 -10.78 -4.86
N THR A 918 28.56 -11.95 -5.11
CA THR A 918 28.12 -12.33 -6.46
C THR A 918 27.00 -11.40 -6.93
N ARG A 919 26.04 -11.10 -6.04
CA ARG A 919 24.98 -10.13 -6.30
C ARG A 919 25.51 -8.71 -6.45
N VAL A 920 26.47 -8.29 -5.61
CA VAL A 920 27.11 -6.98 -5.77
C VAL A 920 27.76 -6.86 -7.15
N ALA A 921 28.51 -7.87 -7.58
CA ALA A 921 29.15 -7.87 -8.89
C ALA A 921 28.15 -7.88 -10.07
N GLU A 922 27.02 -8.59 -9.94
CA GLU A 922 25.92 -8.50 -10.90
C GLU A 922 25.34 -7.08 -10.99
N MET A 923 24.99 -6.48 -9.86
CA MET A 923 24.41 -5.14 -9.81
C MET A 923 25.38 -4.07 -10.32
N ALA A 924 26.65 -4.15 -9.91
CA ALA A 924 27.71 -3.26 -10.38
C ALA A 924 27.91 -3.37 -11.90
N GLY A 925 27.87 -4.58 -12.46
CA GLY A 925 27.99 -4.83 -13.90
C GLY A 925 26.89 -4.14 -14.72
N PHE A 926 25.64 -4.15 -14.25
CA PHE A 926 24.55 -3.43 -14.92
C PHE A 926 24.59 -1.92 -14.68
N SER A 927 25.08 -1.49 -13.52
CA SER A 927 25.11 -0.08 -13.13
C SER A 927 26.24 0.70 -13.82
N CYS A 928 27.44 0.13 -13.91
CA CYS A 928 28.65 0.82 -14.39
C CYS A 928 28.49 1.50 -15.77
N PRO A 929 27.98 0.82 -16.83
CA PRO A 929 27.74 1.46 -18.12
C PRO A 929 26.72 2.62 -18.07
N ARG A 930 25.85 2.64 -17.05
CA ARG A 930 24.83 3.68 -16.85
C ARG A 930 25.41 4.87 -16.08
N ARG A 931 26.36 4.65 -15.17
CA ARG A 931 27.03 5.72 -14.39
C ARG A 931 27.91 6.61 -15.26
N GLU A 932 28.55 6.07 -16.29
CA GLU A 932 29.37 6.84 -17.24
C GLU A 932 28.60 8.00 -17.88
N LYS A 933 27.29 7.84 -18.08
CA LYS A 933 26.40 8.89 -18.59
C LYS A 933 26.24 10.09 -17.64
N TRP A 934 26.46 9.91 -16.32
CA TRP A 934 26.39 11.01 -15.34
C TRP A 934 27.55 11.98 -15.49
N HIS A 935 28.74 11.46 -15.83
CA HIS A 935 29.94 12.27 -16.03
C HIS A 935 29.90 13.04 -17.36
N VAL A 936 29.36 12.45 -18.42
CA VAL A 936 29.12 13.14 -19.71
C VAL A 936 28.02 14.21 -19.57
N GLY A 937 26.97 13.92 -18.80
CA GLY A 937 25.92 14.88 -18.46
C GLY A 937 26.44 16.09 -17.67
N GLN A 938 27.41 15.90 -16.77
CA GLN A 938 28.07 17.00 -16.07
C GLN A 938 28.81 17.94 -17.03
N GLN A 939 29.49 17.43 -18.07
CA GLN A 939 30.15 18.28 -19.07
C GLN A 939 29.12 19.12 -19.85
N ASN A 940 28.01 18.53 -20.30
CA ASN A 940 26.97 19.28 -21.02
C ASN A 940 26.16 20.24 -20.13
N VAL A 941 25.91 19.90 -18.86
CA VAL A 941 25.24 20.78 -17.90
C VAL A 941 26.16 21.95 -17.52
N LEU A 942 27.46 21.70 -17.29
CA LEU A 942 28.46 22.75 -17.08
C LEU A 942 28.52 23.68 -18.30
N ILE A 943 28.59 23.14 -19.52
CA ILE A 943 28.58 23.95 -20.76
C ILE A 943 27.28 24.77 -20.90
N SER A 944 26.11 24.21 -20.58
CA SER A 944 24.83 24.95 -20.62
C SER A 944 24.69 26.01 -19.51
N SER A 945 25.25 25.76 -18.32
CA SER A 945 25.22 26.70 -17.19
C SER A 945 26.21 27.86 -17.40
N SER A 946 27.34 27.60 -18.07
CA SER A 946 28.25 28.63 -18.56
C SER A 946 27.63 29.48 -19.68
N TYR A 947 26.76 28.89 -20.51
CA TYR A 947 26.00 29.64 -21.53
C TYR A 947 24.86 30.48 -20.94
N ASN A 948 24.15 29.99 -19.92
CA ASN A 948 23.06 30.74 -19.28
C ASN A 948 23.54 31.86 -18.35
N ASN A 949 24.76 31.79 -17.79
CA ASN A 949 25.35 32.87 -17.00
C ASN A 949 25.93 34.03 -17.84
N LEU A 950 25.89 33.93 -19.18
CA LEU A 950 26.26 35.01 -20.10
C LEU A 950 25.06 35.66 -20.80
N VAL A 951 23.83 35.17 -20.55
CA VAL A 951 22.60 35.78 -21.07
C VAL A 951 21.66 36.11 -19.92
N SER A 952 22.11 37.00 -19.05
CA SER A 952 21.24 37.67 -18.09
C SER A 952 21.56 39.15 -17.99
N HIS A 953 21.73 39.84 -19.13
CA HIS A 953 21.54 41.29 -19.26
C HIS A 953 21.28 41.66 -20.74
N SER A 954 20.02 41.55 -21.16
CA SER A 954 19.28 42.50 -22.02
C SER A 954 18.08 41.78 -22.65
N GLU A 955 16.87 42.16 -22.24
CA GLU A 955 15.72 42.05 -23.13
C GLU A 955 15.73 43.23 -24.10
N VAL A 956 15.04 43.02 -25.22
CA VAL A 956 14.58 43.97 -26.25
C VAL A 956 15.24 43.81 -27.64
N PHE A 957 14.36 43.55 -28.61
CA PHE A 957 14.48 43.49 -30.08
C PHE A 957 14.87 42.17 -30.75
N ALA A 958 13.83 41.49 -31.22
CA ALA A 958 13.89 40.64 -32.40
C ALA A 958 13.98 41.51 -33.66
N SER A 959 15.07 41.38 -34.44
CA SER A 959 15.09 41.44 -35.91
C SER A 959 16.52 41.30 -36.45
N GLN A 960 16.65 40.55 -37.55
CA GLN A 960 17.79 40.47 -38.48
C GLN A 960 18.92 39.47 -38.15
N THR A 961 18.76 38.30 -38.78
CA THR A 961 19.75 37.30 -39.15
C THR A 961 20.73 37.82 -40.22
N GLU A 962 21.93 37.21 -40.25
CA GLU A 962 22.91 37.11 -41.37
C GLU A 962 24.24 37.87 -41.35
N GLU A 963 24.52 38.85 -40.48
CA GLU A 963 25.85 39.51 -40.50
C GLU A 963 26.80 39.12 -39.34
N THR A 964 26.32 38.52 -38.25
CA THR A 964 27.17 38.20 -37.09
C THR A 964 27.90 36.85 -37.17
N THR A 965 27.50 35.95 -38.08
CA THR A 965 28.15 34.63 -38.23
C THR A 965 29.49 34.72 -39.00
N ASN A 966 29.68 35.77 -39.81
CA ASN A 966 30.90 35.94 -40.61
C ASN A 966 32.04 36.68 -39.88
N ALA A 967 31.74 37.43 -38.81
CA ALA A 967 32.78 38.07 -37.98
C ALA A 967 33.44 37.08 -36.99
N LEU A 968 32.69 36.07 -36.51
CA LEU A 968 33.21 35.11 -35.53
C LEU A 968 34.16 34.07 -36.17
N ASN A 969 33.91 33.70 -37.42
CA ASN A 969 34.78 32.77 -38.16
C ASN A 969 36.09 33.42 -38.65
N ALA A 970 36.17 34.75 -38.71
CA ALA A 970 37.40 35.48 -39.04
C ALA A 970 38.35 35.64 -37.83
N CYS A 971 37.83 35.58 -36.59
CA CYS A 971 38.65 35.64 -35.37
C CYS A 971 39.19 34.26 -34.91
N LEU A 972 38.67 33.16 -35.44
CA LEU A 972 39.10 31.80 -35.07
C LEU A 972 40.21 31.23 -35.97
N SER A 973 40.65 31.97 -37.00
CA SER A 973 41.72 31.56 -37.93
C SER A 973 43.06 32.25 -37.70
N SER A 974 43.23 33.06 -36.64
CA SER A 974 44.52 33.65 -36.30
C SER A 974 44.68 33.83 -34.79
N CYS A 975 45.22 32.82 -34.11
CA CYS A 975 46.06 32.99 -32.93
C CYS A 975 46.65 31.63 -32.53
N ASP A 976 47.96 31.51 -32.70
CA ASP A 976 48.80 30.41 -32.28
C ASP A 976 48.68 30.13 -30.78
N LEU A 977 48.33 28.89 -30.44
CA LEU A 977 48.64 28.27 -29.17
C LEU A 977 50.14 27.95 -29.14
N ASP A 978 50.97 28.84 -28.60
CA ASP A 978 52.23 28.51 -27.91
C ASP A 978 53.00 29.79 -27.55
N GLN A 979 52.54 30.54 -26.57
CA GLN A 979 53.38 31.42 -25.73
C GLN A 979 52.54 32.11 -24.65
N ARG A 980 52.37 31.45 -23.50
CA ARG A 980 52.12 32.09 -22.18
C ARG A 980 52.27 31.10 -21.02
N VAL A 981 53.38 30.36 -21.01
CA VAL A 981 53.77 29.46 -19.91
C VAL A 981 54.99 29.98 -19.11
N SER A 982 55.52 31.19 -19.35
CA SER A 982 56.78 31.60 -18.70
C SER A 982 56.79 32.90 -17.89
N GLU A 983 55.67 33.35 -17.31
CA GLU A 983 55.68 34.54 -16.41
C GLU A 983 54.78 34.38 -15.16
N ALA A 984 54.70 33.17 -14.60
CA ALA A 984 54.06 32.92 -13.29
C ALA A 984 55.02 32.22 -12.30
N SER A 985 56.32 32.53 -12.40
CA SER A 985 57.36 31.98 -11.55
C SER A 985 58.11 33.11 -10.83
N GLN A 986 57.47 33.76 -9.86
CA GLN A 986 58.11 34.44 -8.71
C GLN A 986 57.06 35.18 -7.87
N THR A 987 56.40 34.46 -6.97
CA THR A 987 55.91 35.02 -5.69
C THR A 987 55.67 33.85 -4.74
N LYS A 988 56.38 33.86 -3.62
CA LYS A 988 56.34 32.82 -2.58
C LYS A 988 54.91 32.62 -2.08
N LEU A 989 54.41 31.39 -2.18
CA LEU A 989 53.32 30.89 -1.36
C LEU A 989 53.71 31.03 0.12
N PRO A 990 52.88 31.59 1.00
CA PRO A 990 53.12 31.51 2.43
C PRO A 990 52.83 30.08 2.92
N ASP A 991 53.79 29.50 3.64
CA ASP A 991 53.59 28.29 4.45
C ASP A 991 52.45 28.52 5.44
N PHE A 992 51.35 27.76 5.29
CA PHE A 992 50.32 27.64 6.33
C PHE A 992 50.60 26.42 7.20
N ASP A 993 51.73 26.46 7.91
CA ASP A 993 51.88 25.78 9.19
C ASP A 993 51.48 26.78 10.29
N SER A 994 50.20 26.81 10.67
CA SER A 994 49.80 27.37 11.97
C SER A 994 48.43 26.92 12.43
N PHE A 995 48.40 26.46 13.67
CA PHE A 995 47.23 26.09 14.46
C PHE A 995 46.17 27.19 14.49
N THR A 996 44.90 26.85 14.27
CA THR A 996 43.78 27.75 14.57
C THR A 996 43.47 27.68 16.07
N THR A 997 44.14 28.52 16.88
CA THR A 997 43.76 28.75 18.28
C THR A 997 42.60 29.73 18.36
N PHE A 998 41.42 29.28 18.80
CA PHE A 998 40.34 30.18 19.20
C PHE A 998 40.72 30.89 20.50
N SER A 999 40.62 32.23 20.52
CA SER A 999 40.79 33.00 21.75
C SER A 999 39.50 32.95 22.59
N SER A 1000 39.58 33.14 23.91
CA SER A 1000 38.40 33.18 24.79
C SER A 1000 37.40 34.27 24.39
N THR A 1001 37.88 35.32 23.71
CA THR A 1001 37.10 36.44 23.20
C THR A 1001 36.18 36.09 22.02
N ASP A 1002 36.53 35.09 21.21
CA ASP A 1002 35.72 34.68 20.04
C ASP A 1002 34.48 33.85 20.45
N ILE A 1003 34.54 33.20 21.61
CA ILE A 1003 33.45 32.40 22.18
C ILE A 1003 32.37 33.27 22.82
N ASP A 1004 32.76 34.38 23.46
CA ASP A 1004 31.83 35.33 24.08
C ASP A 1004 30.93 36.05 23.04
N VAL A 1005 31.41 36.19 21.80
CA VAL A 1005 30.62 36.75 20.68
C VAL A 1005 29.52 35.78 20.22
N LEU A 1006 29.83 34.47 20.14
CA LEU A 1006 28.87 33.42 19.79
C LEU A 1006 27.80 33.20 20.87
N GLU A 1007 28.13 33.38 22.16
CA GLU A 1007 27.14 33.32 23.26
C GLU A 1007 26.19 34.52 23.29
N ARG A 1008 26.60 35.69 22.78
CA ARG A 1008 25.74 36.88 22.69
C ARG A 1008 24.69 36.78 21.57
N GLU A 1009 25.03 36.19 20.43
CA GLU A 1009 24.11 36.06 19.30
C GLU A 1009 23.09 34.92 19.44
N THR A 1010 23.28 34.00 20.40
CA THR A 1010 22.37 32.86 20.63
C THR A 1010 21.28 33.10 21.67
N ARG A 1011 21.15 34.31 22.22
CA ARG A 1011 20.03 34.68 23.12
C ARG A 1011 18.76 35.07 22.34
N LEU A 1012 18.11 34.08 21.72
CA LEU A 1012 16.65 34.09 21.49
C LEU A 1012 16.05 32.90 22.25
N GLY A 1013 15.08 33.22 23.10
CA GLY A 1013 14.71 32.44 24.27
C GLY A 1013 13.95 31.14 24.02
N ASP A 1014 14.01 30.32 25.08
CA ASP A 1014 13.21 29.13 25.38
C ASP A 1014 13.44 27.86 24.54
N LEU A 1015 14.59 27.22 24.78
CA LEU A 1015 14.75 25.78 24.58
C LEU A 1015 15.45 25.14 25.79
N ASN A 1016 14.64 24.63 26.71
CA ASN A 1016 15.06 23.56 27.63
C ASN A 1016 15.30 22.27 26.82
N ASN A 1017 16.47 22.15 26.18
CA ASN A 1017 17.07 20.86 25.82
C ASN A 1017 18.52 21.06 25.35
N ARG A 1018 19.38 20.08 25.65
CA ARG A 1018 20.83 20.01 25.42
C ARG A 1018 21.23 20.02 23.93
N ALA A 1019 20.86 21.04 23.18
CA ALA A 1019 21.03 21.15 21.73
C ALA A 1019 22.05 22.17 21.16
N PRO A 1020 22.80 23.02 21.90
CA PRO A 1020 23.59 24.05 21.20
C PRO A 1020 24.87 23.54 20.49
N TRP A 1021 25.50 22.47 20.97
CA TRP A 1021 26.89 22.18 20.58
C TRP A 1021 27.08 21.29 19.35
N HIS A 1022 26.07 20.52 18.92
CA HIS A 1022 26.13 19.79 17.64
C HIS A 1022 26.17 20.77 16.45
N ALA A 1023 25.57 21.95 16.59
CA ALA A 1023 25.58 22.99 15.57
C ALA A 1023 26.95 23.68 15.44
N VAL A 1024 27.69 23.85 16.55
CA VAL A 1024 29.03 24.45 16.53
C VAL A 1024 30.06 23.51 15.91
N ILE A 1025 29.94 22.20 16.13
CA ILE A 1025 30.81 21.19 15.49
C ILE A 1025 30.52 21.09 13.97
N ALA A 1026 29.26 21.25 13.55
CA ALA A 1026 28.89 21.24 12.13
C ALA A 1026 29.37 22.48 11.35
N ALA A 1027 29.60 23.61 12.02
CA ALA A 1027 30.08 24.85 11.39
C ALA A 1027 31.58 24.81 11.01
N LEU A 1028 32.37 23.91 11.61
CA LEU A 1028 33.79 23.75 11.34
C LEU A 1028 33.99 22.61 10.34
N HIS A 1029 33.96 22.91 9.04
CA HIS A 1029 34.33 21.97 7.96
C HIS A 1029 35.82 21.60 8.08
N LEU A 1030 36.15 20.62 8.91
CA LEU A 1030 37.50 20.07 9.01
C LEU A 1030 37.62 18.77 8.18
N PRO A 1031 38.65 18.65 7.32
CA PRO A 1031 38.96 17.40 6.63
C PRO A 1031 39.28 16.27 7.63
N VAL A 1032 39.09 15.02 7.18
CA VAL A 1032 38.97 13.77 7.96
C VAL A 1032 40.22 13.41 8.80
N ASP A 1033 41.35 14.12 8.68
CA ASP A 1033 42.64 13.65 9.20
C ASP A 1033 43.28 14.50 10.33
N GLN A 1034 42.56 15.44 10.97
CA GLN A 1034 43.10 16.24 12.07
C GLN A 1034 42.53 15.89 13.46
N LYS A 1035 43.41 15.79 14.47
CA LYS A 1035 43.04 15.56 15.89
C LYS A 1035 42.59 16.84 16.56
N LEU A 1036 41.42 16.80 17.19
CA LEU A 1036 40.88 17.89 18.01
C LEU A 1036 41.55 17.92 19.40
N ILE A 1037 42.11 19.05 19.82
CA ILE A 1037 42.64 19.25 21.19
C ILE A 1037 41.63 20.09 21.96
N ILE A 1038 41.01 19.51 22.99
CA ILE A 1038 40.11 20.23 23.91
C ILE A 1038 40.89 20.61 25.17
N TYR A 1039 40.90 21.90 25.51
CA TYR A 1039 41.61 22.38 26.70
C TYR A 1039 40.89 21.95 28.00
N PRO A 1040 41.62 21.49 29.03
CA PRO A 1040 41.04 21.00 30.29
C PRO A 1040 40.13 22.02 31.00
N GLN A 1041 40.39 23.32 30.84
CA GLN A 1041 39.58 24.37 31.48
C GLN A 1041 38.13 24.42 30.97
N ILE A 1042 37.90 23.97 29.71
CA ILE A 1042 36.55 23.89 29.13
C ILE A 1042 35.79 22.69 29.70
N ILE A 1043 36.49 21.58 29.94
CA ILE A 1043 35.91 20.37 30.54
C ILE A 1043 35.51 20.64 32.00
N GLU A 1044 36.36 21.32 32.77
CA GLU A 1044 36.07 21.70 34.15
C GLU A 1044 34.94 22.72 34.27
N LYS A 1045 34.89 23.74 33.40
CA LYS A 1045 33.88 24.81 33.47
C LYS A 1045 32.46 24.33 33.14
N TYR A 1046 32.33 23.31 32.28
CA TYR A 1046 31.03 22.86 31.77
C TYR A 1046 30.68 21.39 32.10
N GLY A 1047 31.53 20.69 32.86
CA GLY A 1047 31.25 19.34 33.37
C GLY A 1047 31.09 18.28 32.27
N LEU A 1048 31.87 18.39 31.19
CA LEU A 1048 31.84 17.42 30.09
C LEU A 1048 32.50 16.11 30.52
N THR A 1049 31.94 14.98 30.12
CA THR A 1049 32.56 13.65 30.31
C THR A 1049 32.63 12.95 28.96
N LEU A 1050 33.80 12.41 28.62
CA LEU A 1050 33.91 11.48 27.50
C LEU A 1050 33.23 10.17 27.91
N GLY A 1051 32.48 9.57 26.99
CA GLY A 1051 31.97 8.21 27.17
C GLY A 1051 33.14 7.33 27.62
N ASP A 1052 32.92 6.59 28.71
CA ASP A 1052 33.86 5.73 29.48
C ASP A 1052 34.18 6.23 30.90
N GLY A 1053 33.64 7.37 31.33
CA GLY A 1053 33.61 7.74 32.76
C GLY A 1053 34.96 8.17 33.35
N ARG A 1054 35.91 8.60 32.52
CA ARG A 1054 37.06 9.40 32.98
C ARG A 1054 36.75 10.87 32.74
N LYS A 1055 36.91 11.67 33.80
CA LYS A 1055 36.64 13.12 33.80
C LYS A 1055 37.60 13.85 32.88
#